data_AF-A0AB33EXX0-F1
#
_entry.id   AF-A0AB33EXX0-F1
#
_cell.length_a   1.000
_cell.length_b   1.000
_cell.length_c   1.000
_cell.angle_alpha   90.00
_cell.angle_beta   90.00
_cell.angle_gamma   90.00
#
_symmetry.space_group_name_H-M   'P 1'
#
loop_
_entity.id
_entity.type
_entity.pdbx_description
1 polymer ?
#
loop_
_entity_poly.entity_id
_entity_poly.type
_entity_poly.pdbx_seq_one_letter_code
_entity_poly.pdbx_strand_id
1 'polypeptide(L)'
;MPGTNTVRILDGNTFVVSEDTGDIEATPSEPTGLFSLDTRYLSKWVLTVNGERLNALSYDDLQYYEARFFLVPGMATHYVDAKLSIIRERAVGGSFRETLTILNHDEKPVDLEIRMDAGSDFADLFQVKDEILNKKGELYSEAESDRLRLGYRRGNFKRETVVSANQPARYDRKGFAWSIHLEPNEQWDVLIDVQTFAIGPGGRDLRMGLRAHGTERLALQHDLEEWIDRAPKVNSEHGRVAATYRRSLVDLAALRFSPLSLGGQTLPAAGLPWFMTMFGRDSILTCLQVLPFAPEMSKTTLRILAALQGTRFDDFRDEDPGRILHEMRYGETAAFEEQPHSPYYGSVDATPLFVVLLDEYEKWSGDVALVRELERECRAALKWIDDYADLIGNGYIWYERRNTDTGLENQCWKDSWDSISYADGTLPPFPRASCEVQGYAYDAKMRAARMAREFWGDPAYADQLEREAAELKARFNRDWWVEDGGFYALALDPEGRQCDVLSSNIGHLLWSGIVDDERAPMLAEHLVGPRLWSGWGVRTLAEGEVRYNPIGYHNGTIWPFDNSFVAWGLRRYGFAEEAATVANGILDAATYFDGRLPEAFGGYQRDLTKFPVEYPTACSPQAWSTGAPLLLIRTMLGLEPHEGHLAVDPRLPVGMGRIEVLDIPGRWGRVDAFARGRLDLHKLGD
;
A
#
# COMPACT_ATOMS: atom_id res chain seq x y z
N MET A 1 0.94 -0.02 -28.93
CA MET A 1 0.97 1.37 -28.43
C MET A 1 2.26 1.50 -27.64
N PRO A 2 3.11 2.51 -27.84
CA PRO A 2 4.10 2.84 -26.82
C PRO A 2 3.30 3.10 -25.54
N GLY A 3 3.63 2.44 -24.44
CA GLY A 3 2.95 2.67 -23.16
C GLY A 3 3.06 4.15 -22.83
N THR A 4 1.93 4.80 -22.63
CA THR A 4 1.82 6.15 -22.08
C THR A 4 2.50 6.13 -20.71
N ASN A 5 3.62 6.86 -20.59
CA ASN A 5 4.22 7.06 -19.27
C ASN A 5 3.24 7.88 -18.44
N THR A 6 2.80 7.33 -17.31
CA THR A 6 1.87 7.99 -16.41
C THR A 6 2.62 8.68 -15.28
N VAL A 7 2.31 9.95 -15.07
CA VAL A 7 2.85 10.78 -13.99
C VAL A 7 1.86 10.77 -12.83
N ARG A 8 2.37 10.58 -11.61
CA ARG A 8 1.57 10.38 -10.40
C ARG A 8 2.03 11.31 -9.29
N ILE A 9 1.13 12.15 -8.80
CA ILE A 9 1.35 12.96 -7.59
C ILE A 9 0.24 12.69 -6.59
N LEU A 10 0.56 12.63 -5.31
CA LEU A 10 -0.39 12.33 -4.25
C LEU A 10 -0.10 13.09 -2.96
N ASP A 11 -1.13 13.22 -2.13
CA ASP A 11 -1.07 13.65 -0.73
C ASP A 11 -2.19 12.95 0.02
N GLY A 12 -1.89 11.76 0.57
CA GLY A 12 -2.80 10.96 1.39
C GLY A 12 -4.16 10.70 0.74
N ASN A 13 -5.13 11.57 1.03
CA ASN A 13 -6.51 11.46 0.58
C ASN A 13 -6.76 11.92 -0.86
N THR A 14 -5.80 12.59 -1.51
CA THR A 14 -5.96 13.17 -2.85
C THR A 14 -4.79 12.77 -3.74
N PHE A 15 -5.07 12.39 -5.00
CA PHE A 15 -4.02 12.05 -5.96
C PHE A 15 -4.42 12.40 -7.39
N VAL A 16 -3.43 12.58 -8.24
CA VAL A 16 -3.59 12.83 -9.68
C VAL A 16 -2.77 11.80 -10.45
N VAL A 17 -3.41 11.20 -11.45
CA VAL A 17 -2.76 10.38 -12.48
C VAL A 17 -2.99 11.06 -13.82
N SER A 18 -1.91 11.38 -14.54
CA SER A 18 -1.96 12.03 -15.86
C SER A 18 -0.96 11.41 -16.82
N GLU A 19 -1.07 11.76 -18.10
CA GLU A 19 -0.05 11.49 -19.11
C GLU A 19 1.24 12.29 -18.83
N ASP A 20 2.31 11.97 -19.56
CA ASP A 20 3.60 12.67 -19.53
C ASP A 20 3.56 14.10 -20.11
N THR A 21 2.46 14.48 -20.76
CA THR A 21 2.14 15.86 -21.14
C THR A 21 1.46 16.64 -20.00
N GLY A 22 1.12 15.94 -18.92
CA GLY A 22 0.20 16.39 -17.89
C GLY A 22 -1.27 16.27 -18.29
N ASP A 23 -1.64 15.95 -19.53
CA ASP A 23 -3.06 15.86 -19.86
C ASP A 23 -3.75 14.72 -19.08
N ILE A 24 -4.99 14.97 -18.70
CA ILE A 24 -5.90 13.98 -18.14
C ILE A 24 -6.98 13.75 -19.17
N GLU A 25 -7.07 12.53 -19.67
CA GLU A 25 -8.18 12.09 -20.50
C GLU A 25 -8.56 10.68 -20.07
N ALA A 26 -9.64 10.58 -19.29
CA ALA A 26 -10.12 9.32 -18.76
C ALA A 26 -10.48 8.35 -19.89
N THR A 27 -9.81 7.21 -19.91
CA THR A 27 -10.19 6.07 -20.74
C THR A 27 -10.70 4.94 -19.83
N PRO A 28 -11.44 3.95 -20.36
CA PRO A 28 -11.81 2.76 -19.59
C PRO A 28 -10.58 2.01 -19.06
N SER A 29 -9.49 1.97 -19.84
CA SER A 29 -8.30 1.17 -19.56
C SER A 29 -7.27 1.81 -18.64
N GLU A 30 -7.34 3.13 -18.40
CA GLU A 30 -6.35 3.85 -17.58
C GLU A 30 -7.02 4.71 -16.51
N PRO A 31 -6.58 4.61 -15.24
CA PRO A 31 -7.15 5.38 -14.14
C PRO A 31 -6.64 6.83 -14.10
N THR A 32 -6.59 7.52 -15.24
CA THR A 32 -6.24 8.94 -15.29
C THR A 32 -7.34 9.78 -14.64
N GLY A 33 -6.95 10.80 -13.88
CA GLY A 33 -7.87 11.67 -13.17
C GLY A 33 -7.30 12.36 -11.94
N LEU A 34 -8.03 13.35 -11.44
CA LEU A 34 -7.89 13.86 -10.06
C LEU A 34 -8.87 13.11 -9.17
N PHE A 35 -8.37 12.44 -8.15
CA PHE A 35 -9.16 11.62 -7.23
C PHE A 35 -9.07 12.15 -5.81
N SER A 36 -10.18 12.06 -5.07
CA SER A 36 -10.21 12.30 -3.63
C SER A 36 -11.38 11.52 -3.01
N LEU A 37 -11.18 10.92 -1.83
CA LEU A 37 -12.23 10.13 -1.13
C LEU A 37 -12.99 9.17 -2.07
N ASP A 38 -12.24 8.32 -2.79
CA ASP A 38 -12.73 7.31 -3.75
C ASP A 38 -13.55 7.87 -4.93
N THR A 39 -13.48 9.18 -5.22
CA THR A 39 -14.22 9.83 -6.32
C THR A 39 -13.26 10.51 -7.31
N ARG A 40 -13.45 10.32 -8.62
CA ARG A 40 -12.75 11.06 -9.69
C ARG A 40 -13.37 12.45 -9.92
N TYR A 41 -12.76 13.48 -9.37
CA TYR A 41 -13.19 14.88 -9.50
C TYR A 41 -12.79 15.55 -10.82
N LEU A 42 -11.76 15.09 -11.52
CA LEU A 42 -11.50 15.47 -12.91
C LEU A 42 -11.26 14.20 -13.73
N SER A 43 -12.05 14.05 -14.80
CA SER A 43 -11.88 13.01 -15.83
C SER A 43 -11.32 13.59 -17.13
N LYS A 44 -11.32 14.93 -17.27
CA LYS A 44 -10.69 15.63 -18.37
C LYS A 44 -9.95 16.88 -17.86
N TRP A 45 -8.69 17.04 -18.28
CA TRP A 45 -7.86 18.21 -18.02
C TRP A 45 -6.82 18.34 -19.13
N VAL A 46 -7.19 19.06 -20.19
CA VAL A 46 -6.47 19.05 -21.47
C VAL A 46 -6.03 20.47 -21.82
N LEU A 47 -4.73 20.66 -22.05
CA LEU A 47 -4.17 21.93 -22.49
C LEU A 47 -4.01 21.96 -24.02
N THR A 48 -4.49 23.03 -24.64
CA THR A 48 -4.23 23.33 -26.05
C THR A 48 -3.77 24.77 -26.24
N VAL A 49 -2.88 24.98 -27.21
CA VAL A 49 -2.39 26.30 -27.62
C VAL A 49 -2.72 26.47 -29.10
N ASN A 50 -3.48 27.51 -29.45
CA ASN A 50 -4.03 27.74 -30.79
C ASN A 50 -4.82 26.53 -31.35
N GLY A 51 -5.45 25.76 -30.45
CA GLY A 51 -6.21 24.55 -30.80
C GLY A 51 -5.37 23.29 -31.02
N GLU A 52 -4.04 23.36 -30.86
CA GLU A 52 -3.14 22.22 -30.99
C GLU A 52 -2.78 21.61 -29.62
N ARG A 53 -2.65 20.28 -29.58
CA ARG A 53 -2.12 19.54 -28.43
C ARG A 53 -0.62 19.73 -28.33
N LEU A 54 -0.10 19.58 -27.12
CA LEU A 54 1.32 19.72 -26.83
C LEU A 54 2.03 18.37 -26.82
N ASN A 55 3.33 18.38 -27.09
CA ASN A 55 4.21 17.22 -26.97
C ASN A 55 5.15 17.39 -25.78
N ALA A 56 5.36 16.31 -25.03
CA ALA A 56 6.29 16.30 -23.91
C ALA A 56 7.74 16.23 -24.41
N LEU A 57 8.58 17.16 -23.95
CA LEU A 57 10.04 17.05 -24.08
C LEU A 57 10.64 16.26 -22.92
N SER A 58 10.15 16.54 -21.70
CA SER A 58 10.51 15.85 -20.46
C SER A 58 9.49 16.18 -19.37
N TYR A 59 9.48 15.36 -18.33
CA TYR A 59 8.83 15.67 -17.06
C TYR A 59 9.83 15.40 -15.92
N ASP A 60 9.62 16.06 -14.80
CA ASP A 60 10.41 15.92 -13.57
C ASP A 60 9.49 15.66 -12.38
N ASP A 61 9.69 14.52 -11.73
CA ASP A 61 9.00 14.11 -10.51
C ASP A 61 9.77 14.70 -9.31
N LEU A 62 9.65 16.02 -9.13
CA LEU A 62 10.40 16.78 -8.12
C LEU A 62 10.18 16.25 -6.70
N GLN A 63 8.93 15.97 -6.32
CA GLN A 63 8.51 15.43 -5.02
C GLN A 63 7.24 14.58 -5.20
N TYR A 64 6.86 13.79 -4.20
CA TYR A 64 5.67 12.93 -4.30
C TYR A 64 4.35 13.71 -4.51
N TYR A 65 4.32 15.00 -4.16
CA TYR A 65 3.18 15.90 -4.29
C TYR A 65 3.33 16.91 -5.44
N GLU A 66 4.46 16.92 -6.17
CA GLU A 66 4.78 17.95 -7.16
C GLU A 66 5.44 17.38 -8.41
N ALA A 67 4.94 17.79 -9.59
CA ALA A 67 5.49 17.40 -10.89
C ALA A 67 5.63 18.62 -11.81
N ARG A 68 6.67 18.63 -12.64
CA ARG A 68 6.89 19.67 -13.66
C ARG A 68 6.98 19.05 -15.05
N PHE A 69 6.35 19.69 -16.03
CA PHE A 69 6.29 19.23 -17.42
C PHE A 69 6.85 20.31 -18.34
N PHE A 70 7.71 19.91 -19.27
CA PHE A 70 8.27 20.80 -20.30
C PHE A 70 7.73 20.38 -21.67
N LEU A 71 6.95 21.26 -22.28
CA LEU A 71 6.12 20.96 -23.44
C LEU A 71 6.35 21.95 -24.57
N VAL A 72 6.05 21.52 -25.79
CA VAL A 72 6.09 22.35 -27.00
C VAL A 72 4.87 22.12 -27.89
N PRO A 73 4.40 23.14 -28.65
CA PRO A 73 3.39 22.94 -29.69
C PRO A 73 4.01 22.23 -30.90
N GLY A 74 3.29 21.27 -31.50
CA GLY A 74 3.77 20.48 -32.63
C GLY A 74 4.93 19.53 -32.29
N MET A 75 5.38 18.72 -33.26
CA MET A 75 6.55 17.85 -33.07
C MET A 75 7.83 18.64 -33.34
N ALA A 76 8.66 18.86 -32.32
CA ALA A 76 10.02 19.33 -32.52
C ALA A 76 10.78 18.28 -33.36
N THR A 77 11.17 18.64 -34.58
CA THR A 77 12.00 17.78 -35.44
C THR A 77 13.38 18.41 -35.55
N HIS A 78 14.38 17.63 -35.99
CA HIS A 78 15.74 18.14 -36.23
C HIS A 78 15.82 19.34 -37.21
N TYR A 79 14.72 19.67 -37.89
CA TYR A 79 14.62 20.72 -38.90
C TYR A 79 13.68 21.87 -38.51
N VAL A 80 13.02 21.82 -37.35
CA VAL A 80 12.09 22.86 -36.87
C VAL A 80 12.32 23.10 -35.38
N ASP A 81 12.93 24.25 -35.07
CA ASP A 81 13.07 24.73 -33.69
C ASP A 81 11.71 25.13 -33.13
N ALA A 82 11.38 24.60 -31.95
CA ALA A 82 10.19 25.03 -31.22
C ALA A 82 10.39 26.46 -30.73
N LYS A 83 9.51 27.37 -31.19
CA LYS A 83 9.56 28.80 -30.88
C LYS A 83 8.82 29.19 -29.60
N LEU A 84 8.06 28.25 -29.05
CA LEU A 84 7.33 28.40 -27.80
C LEU A 84 7.71 27.28 -26.85
N SER A 85 7.93 27.63 -25.60
CA SER A 85 8.07 26.67 -24.50
C SER A 85 6.89 26.81 -23.56
N ILE A 86 6.31 25.69 -23.16
CA ILE A 86 5.21 25.62 -22.22
C ILE A 86 5.66 24.81 -21.02
N ILE A 87 5.56 25.38 -19.83
CA ILE A 87 5.91 24.71 -18.57
C ILE A 87 4.64 24.59 -17.74
N ARG A 88 4.35 23.37 -17.29
CA ARG A 88 3.28 23.11 -16.31
C ARG A 88 3.93 22.70 -15.00
N GLU A 89 3.59 23.36 -13.91
CA GLU A 89 4.01 22.98 -12.56
C GLU A 89 2.78 22.62 -11.76
N ARG A 90 2.73 21.40 -11.24
CA ARG A 90 1.58 20.87 -10.51
C ARG A 90 1.90 20.59 -9.06
N ALA A 91 0.96 20.88 -8.18
CA ALA A 91 1.02 20.44 -6.78
C ALA A 91 -0.34 19.92 -6.30
N VAL A 92 -0.31 18.91 -5.43
CA VAL A 92 -1.48 18.41 -4.69
C VAL A 92 -1.21 18.53 -3.19
N GLY A 93 -2.14 19.15 -2.46
CA GLY A 93 -1.99 19.44 -1.02
C GLY A 93 -3.28 19.99 -0.42
N GLY A 94 -4.35 19.21 -0.46
CA GLY A 94 -5.72 19.64 -0.13
C GLY A 94 -6.50 20.29 -1.28
N SER A 95 -5.82 20.94 -2.23
CA SER A 95 -6.35 21.29 -3.55
C SER A 95 -5.38 20.85 -4.65
N PHE A 96 -5.83 20.83 -5.90
CA PHE A 96 -4.98 20.64 -7.07
C PHE A 96 -4.65 22.01 -7.67
N ARG A 97 -3.37 22.36 -7.74
CA ARG A 97 -2.89 23.62 -8.32
C ARG A 97 -1.99 23.36 -9.50
N GLU A 98 -2.14 24.18 -10.53
CA GLU A 98 -1.30 24.15 -11.72
C GLU A 98 -0.87 25.57 -12.07
N THR A 99 0.44 25.82 -12.11
CA THR A 99 1.02 27.01 -12.73
C THR A 99 1.35 26.69 -14.17
N LEU A 100 0.83 27.50 -15.09
CA LEU A 100 1.11 27.41 -16.51
C LEU A 100 1.95 28.61 -16.92
N THR A 101 3.13 28.32 -17.47
CA THR A 101 4.07 29.31 -18.00
C THR A 101 4.23 29.11 -19.50
N ILE A 102 4.16 30.19 -20.28
CA ILE A 102 4.41 30.19 -21.72
C ILE A 102 5.49 31.21 -22.04
N LEU A 103 6.55 30.78 -22.71
CA LEU A 103 7.67 31.62 -23.12
C LEU A 103 7.71 31.76 -24.65
N ASN A 104 7.85 32.99 -25.14
CA ASN A 104 8.10 33.26 -26.55
C ASN A 104 9.60 33.33 -26.85
N HIS A 105 10.13 32.36 -27.57
CA HIS A 105 11.51 32.34 -28.04
C HIS A 105 11.66 32.81 -29.50
N ASP A 106 10.56 33.18 -30.17
CA ASP A 106 10.62 33.75 -31.50
C ASP A 106 11.15 35.20 -31.45
N GLU A 107 11.72 35.65 -32.57
CA GLU A 107 12.15 37.04 -32.76
C GLU A 107 10.96 37.99 -33.04
N LYS A 108 9.74 37.46 -33.04
CA LYS A 108 8.50 38.18 -33.38
C LYS A 108 7.46 38.08 -32.27
N PRO A 109 6.58 39.09 -32.14
CA PRO A 109 5.42 38.98 -31.28
C PRO A 109 4.48 37.87 -31.74
N VAL A 110 3.82 37.22 -30.80
CA VAL A 110 2.85 36.14 -31.04
C VAL A 110 1.54 36.42 -30.30
N ASP A 111 0.43 36.19 -30.99
CA ASP A 111 -0.90 36.15 -30.39
C ASP A 111 -1.29 34.68 -30.20
N LEU A 112 -1.63 34.30 -28.96
CA LEU A 112 -1.94 32.93 -28.60
C LEU A 112 -3.33 32.82 -27.97
N GLU A 113 -4.08 31.80 -28.39
CA GLU A 113 -5.31 31.35 -27.74
C GLU A 113 -4.97 30.11 -26.89
N ILE A 114 -5.03 30.27 -25.57
CA ILE A 114 -4.73 29.21 -24.61
C ILE A 114 -6.05 28.66 -24.10
N ARG A 115 -6.28 27.35 -24.24
CA ARG A 115 -7.52 26.71 -23.78
C ARG A 115 -7.23 25.51 -22.89
N MET A 116 -7.91 25.49 -21.75
CA MET A 116 -7.99 24.37 -20.83
C MET A 116 -9.38 23.75 -20.92
N ASP A 117 -9.46 22.53 -21.44
CA ASP A 117 -10.68 21.72 -21.40
C ASP A 117 -10.75 20.97 -20.07
N ALA A 118 -11.85 21.13 -19.35
CA ALA A 118 -12.07 20.54 -18.03
C ALA A 118 -13.39 19.77 -17.99
N GLY A 119 -13.37 18.58 -17.39
CA GLY A 119 -14.54 17.72 -17.27
C GLY A 119 -14.46 16.78 -16.07
N SER A 120 -15.63 16.41 -15.56
CA SER A 120 -15.79 15.53 -14.41
C SER A 120 -16.91 14.54 -14.67
N ASP A 121 -16.66 13.26 -14.39
CA ASP A 121 -17.68 12.21 -14.36
C ASP A 121 -18.07 11.81 -12.94
N PHE A 122 -17.28 12.23 -11.93
CA PHE A 122 -17.44 11.85 -10.53
C PHE A 122 -17.51 10.32 -10.36
N ALA A 123 -16.79 9.58 -11.21
CA ALA A 123 -16.74 8.13 -11.14
C ALA A 123 -16.24 7.67 -9.78
N ASP A 124 -16.93 6.69 -9.21
CA ASP A 124 -16.47 5.98 -8.03
C ASP A 124 -15.26 5.10 -8.39
N LEU A 125 -14.32 4.88 -7.48
CA LEU A 125 -13.11 4.12 -7.79
C LEU A 125 -13.42 2.67 -8.25
N PHE A 126 -14.46 2.03 -7.71
CA PHE A 126 -14.90 0.72 -8.19
C PHE A 126 -15.46 0.79 -9.62
N GLN A 127 -16.18 1.85 -9.96
CA GLN A 127 -16.66 2.09 -11.33
C GLN A 127 -15.51 2.30 -12.33
N VAL A 128 -14.40 2.92 -11.90
CA VAL A 128 -13.19 3.06 -12.70
C VAL A 128 -12.49 1.71 -12.88
N LYS A 129 -12.35 0.95 -11.79
CA LYS A 129 -11.68 -0.37 -11.79
C LYS A 129 -12.41 -1.39 -12.65
N ASP A 130 -13.73 -1.43 -12.56
CA ASP A 130 -14.57 -2.42 -13.26
C ASP A 130 -14.99 -1.96 -14.67
N GLU A 131 -14.52 -0.79 -15.10
CA GLU A 131 -14.86 -0.15 -16.39
C GLU A 131 -16.37 0.09 -16.60
N ILE A 132 -17.13 0.29 -15.51
CA ILE A 132 -18.58 0.48 -15.53
C ILE A 132 -18.94 1.91 -15.11
N LEU A 133 -19.09 2.80 -16.09
CA LEU A 133 -19.57 4.17 -15.87
C LEU A 133 -21.11 4.24 -15.98
N ASN A 134 -21.80 4.05 -14.86
CA ASN A 134 -23.27 4.06 -14.77
C ASN A 134 -23.78 4.98 -13.64
N LYS A 135 -23.49 6.29 -13.72
CA LYS A 135 -23.94 7.27 -12.71
C LYS A 135 -25.48 7.29 -12.62
N LYS A 136 -26.00 7.20 -11.39
CA LYS A 136 -27.45 7.19 -11.11
C LYS A 136 -28.02 8.57 -10.73
N GLY A 137 -27.14 9.54 -10.44
CA GLY A 137 -27.48 10.92 -10.12
C GLY A 137 -27.43 11.88 -11.31
N GLU A 138 -27.48 13.18 -11.01
CA GLU A 138 -27.47 14.27 -11.98
C GLU A 138 -26.09 14.95 -12.02
N LEU A 139 -25.52 15.07 -13.21
CA LEU A 139 -24.32 15.86 -13.49
C LEU A 139 -24.74 17.28 -13.93
N TYR A 140 -23.99 18.29 -13.49
CA TYR A 140 -24.19 19.68 -13.91
C TYR A 140 -22.86 20.40 -14.13
N SER A 141 -22.89 21.41 -15.00
CA SER A 141 -21.75 22.27 -15.34
C SER A 141 -22.23 23.71 -15.47
N GLU A 142 -21.67 24.58 -14.64
CA GLU A 142 -22.02 25.99 -14.51
C GLU A 142 -20.77 26.85 -14.72
N ALA A 143 -20.81 27.67 -15.76
CA ALA A 143 -19.79 28.67 -16.01
C ALA A 143 -20.24 30.00 -15.40
N GLU A 144 -19.48 30.48 -14.42
CA GLU A 144 -19.65 31.79 -13.81
C GLU A 144 -18.61 32.77 -14.42
N SER A 145 -18.62 34.04 -14.03
CA SER A 145 -17.71 35.04 -14.59
C SER A 145 -16.24 34.84 -14.20
N ASP A 146 -15.98 34.13 -13.09
CA ASP A 146 -14.64 33.98 -12.49
C ASP A 146 -14.26 32.52 -12.19
N ARG A 147 -15.13 31.55 -12.52
CA ARG A 147 -14.93 30.13 -12.23
C ARG A 147 -15.78 29.20 -13.09
N LEU A 148 -15.35 27.96 -13.18
CA LEU A 148 -16.13 26.82 -13.68
C LEU A 148 -16.48 25.90 -12.52
N ARG A 149 -17.77 25.59 -12.35
CA ARG A 149 -18.26 24.60 -11.38
C ARG A 149 -18.77 23.37 -12.12
N LEU A 150 -18.18 22.23 -11.81
CA LEU A 150 -18.63 20.91 -12.24
C LEU A 150 -19.20 20.20 -11.01
N GLY A 151 -20.32 19.50 -11.13
CA GLY A 151 -20.89 18.83 -9.97
C GLY A 151 -21.73 17.61 -10.29
N TYR A 152 -21.87 16.79 -9.26
CA TYR A 152 -22.70 15.59 -9.25
C TYR A 152 -23.57 15.57 -8.00
N ARG A 153 -24.83 15.14 -8.16
CA ARG A 153 -25.78 15.00 -7.06
C ARG A 153 -26.61 13.74 -7.22
N ARG A 154 -26.63 12.93 -6.16
CA ARG A 154 -27.59 11.83 -5.96
C ARG A 154 -28.13 11.90 -4.55
N GLY A 155 -29.39 12.31 -4.37
CA GLY A 155 -29.95 12.53 -3.03
C GLY A 155 -29.09 13.49 -2.20
N ASN A 156 -28.61 13.02 -1.05
CA ASN A 156 -27.71 13.76 -0.14
C ASN A 156 -26.21 13.61 -0.46
N PHE A 157 -25.85 12.76 -1.44
CA PHE A 157 -24.49 12.62 -1.91
C PHE A 157 -24.19 13.70 -2.95
N LYS A 158 -23.32 14.64 -2.61
CA LYS A 158 -22.94 15.74 -3.50
C LYS A 158 -21.43 15.87 -3.59
N ARG A 159 -20.95 16.03 -4.82
CA ARG A 159 -19.53 16.21 -5.18
C ARG A 159 -19.41 17.38 -6.12
N GLU A 160 -18.46 18.27 -5.89
CA GLU A 160 -18.20 19.41 -6.78
C GLU A 160 -16.71 19.58 -7.04
N THR A 161 -16.41 20.10 -8.23
CA THR A 161 -15.08 20.60 -8.61
C THR A 161 -15.26 22.05 -9.03
N VAL A 162 -14.54 22.96 -8.38
CA VAL A 162 -14.52 24.38 -8.72
C VAL A 162 -13.14 24.73 -9.26
N VAL A 163 -13.09 25.26 -10.47
CA VAL A 163 -11.87 25.67 -11.15
C VAL A 163 -11.86 27.18 -11.28
N SER A 164 -10.76 27.80 -10.86
CA SER A 164 -10.56 29.25 -10.96
C SER A 164 -9.11 29.56 -11.32
N ALA A 165 -8.84 30.79 -11.78
CA ALA A 165 -7.50 31.25 -12.09
C ALA A 165 -7.23 32.62 -11.47
N ASN A 166 -5.96 32.93 -11.18
CA ASN A 166 -5.57 34.22 -10.65
C ASN A 166 -5.60 35.37 -11.68
N GLN A 167 -5.78 35.04 -12.96
CA GLN A 167 -5.99 36.00 -14.05
C GLN A 167 -7.37 35.82 -14.70
N PRO A 168 -8.02 36.90 -15.20
CA PRO A 168 -9.31 36.80 -15.86
C PRO A 168 -9.28 35.83 -17.06
N ALA A 169 -10.18 34.85 -17.06
CA ALA A 169 -10.37 33.88 -18.14
C ALA A 169 -11.80 33.93 -18.68
N ARG A 170 -12.02 33.45 -19.90
CA ARG A 170 -13.36 33.22 -20.44
C ARG A 170 -13.80 31.80 -20.11
N TYR A 171 -14.75 31.65 -19.19
CA TYR A 171 -15.29 30.36 -18.77
C TYR A 171 -16.48 29.93 -19.64
N ASP A 172 -16.53 28.64 -19.98
CA ASP A 172 -17.68 27.99 -20.60
C ASP A 172 -17.94 26.62 -19.94
N ARG A 173 -19.01 25.92 -20.32
CA ARG A 173 -19.39 24.64 -19.68
C ARG A 173 -18.39 23.49 -19.89
N LYS A 174 -17.38 23.67 -20.75
CA LYS A 174 -16.37 22.67 -21.11
C LYS A 174 -14.96 23.05 -20.65
N GLY A 175 -14.76 24.24 -20.07
CA GLY A 175 -13.42 24.69 -19.72
C GLY A 175 -13.30 26.22 -19.63
N PHE A 176 -12.10 26.71 -19.93
CA PHE A 176 -11.77 28.13 -19.89
C PHE A 176 -10.62 28.46 -20.83
N ALA A 177 -10.54 29.72 -21.25
CA ALA A 177 -9.55 30.18 -22.20
C ALA A 177 -9.04 31.61 -21.94
N TRP A 178 -7.83 31.88 -22.43
CA TRP A 178 -7.20 33.20 -22.49
C TRP A 178 -6.77 33.52 -23.90
N SER A 179 -6.80 34.82 -24.24
CA SER A 179 -6.11 35.36 -25.41
C SER A 179 -4.99 36.24 -24.90
N ILE A 180 -3.76 35.90 -25.25
CA ILE A 180 -2.56 36.61 -24.77
C ILE A 180 -1.72 37.08 -25.97
N HIS A 181 -1.01 38.18 -25.76
CA HIS A 181 -0.02 38.72 -26.67
C HIS A 181 1.33 38.66 -25.97
N LEU A 182 2.34 38.09 -26.62
CA LEU A 182 3.71 37.99 -26.09
C LEU A 182 4.69 38.61 -27.07
N GLU A 183 5.45 39.61 -26.60
CA GLU A 183 6.61 40.15 -27.29
C GLU A 183 7.77 39.12 -27.33
N PRO A 184 8.80 39.34 -28.17
CA PRO A 184 9.99 38.48 -28.18
C PRO A 184 10.65 38.36 -26.80
N ASN A 185 10.90 37.13 -26.35
CA ASN A 185 11.45 36.79 -25.02
C ASN A 185 10.53 37.15 -23.84
N GLU A 186 9.26 37.50 -24.09
CA GLU A 186 8.28 37.68 -23.03
C GLU A 186 7.74 36.34 -22.54
N GLN A 187 7.34 36.34 -21.27
CA GLN A 187 6.76 35.21 -20.58
C GLN A 187 5.40 35.60 -20.00
N TRP A 188 4.46 34.65 -20.03
CA TRP A 188 3.18 34.77 -19.33
C TRP A 188 2.95 33.58 -18.41
N ASP A 189 2.48 33.87 -17.20
CA ASP A 189 2.25 32.89 -16.13
C ASP A 189 0.85 33.02 -15.55
N VAL A 190 0.14 31.91 -15.42
CA VAL A 190 -1.16 31.86 -14.72
C VAL A 190 -1.17 30.76 -13.68
N LEU A 191 -1.74 31.04 -12.51
CA LEU A 191 -2.02 30.04 -11.48
C LEU A 191 -3.49 29.62 -11.59
N ILE A 192 -3.70 28.32 -11.73
CA ILE A 192 -5.01 27.67 -11.79
C ILE A 192 -5.20 26.88 -10.50
N ASP A 193 -6.33 27.09 -9.81
CA ASP A 193 -6.69 26.38 -8.58
C ASP A 193 -7.96 25.54 -8.83
N VAL A 194 -7.86 24.26 -8.52
CA VAL A 194 -8.92 23.26 -8.62
C VAL A 194 -9.25 22.77 -7.22
N GLN A 195 -10.42 23.18 -6.73
CA GLN A 195 -10.95 22.79 -5.44
C GLN A 195 -11.97 21.68 -5.64
N THR A 196 -11.76 20.55 -4.98
CA THR A 196 -12.74 19.48 -4.88
C THR A 196 -13.62 19.74 -3.66
N PHE A 197 -14.86 19.25 -3.63
CA PHE A 197 -15.78 19.34 -2.49
C PHE A 197 -16.55 18.04 -2.27
N ALA A 198 -16.45 17.47 -1.08
CA ALA A 198 -17.23 16.31 -0.65
C ALA A 198 -18.35 16.77 0.30
N ILE A 199 -19.50 17.15 -0.24
CA ILE A 199 -20.55 17.82 0.53
C ILE A 199 -21.45 16.76 1.21
N GLY A 200 -21.52 16.83 2.54
CA GLY A 200 -22.39 15.97 3.36
C GLY A 200 -23.82 16.50 3.51
N PRO A 201 -24.71 15.75 4.20
CA PRO A 201 -26.13 16.10 4.35
C PRO A 201 -26.39 17.48 4.97
N GLY A 202 -25.47 17.98 5.81
CA GLY A 202 -25.55 19.31 6.42
C GLY A 202 -25.10 20.47 5.52
N GLY A 203 -24.84 20.23 4.22
CA GLY A 203 -24.35 21.24 3.28
C GLY A 203 -22.90 21.67 3.52
N ARG A 204 -22.18 20.96 4.39
CA ARG A 204 -20.79 21.21 4.77
C ARG A 204 -19.89 20.21 4.07
N ASP A 205 -18.69 20.65 3.69
CA ASP A 205 -17.67 19.72 3.21
C ASP A 205 -17.25 18.78 4.36
N LEU A 206 -17.33 17.48 4.11
CA LEU A 206 -16.98 16.41 5.05
C LEU A 206 -15.53 16.53 5.52
N ARG A 207 -14.67 17.18 4.74
CA ARG A 207 -13.25 17.35 5.02
C ARG A 207 -12.94 18.59 5.85
N MET A 208 -13.94 19.41 6.21
CA MET A 208 -13.75 20.54 7.13
C MET A 208 -13.37 20.02 8.53
N GLY A 209 -12.07 19.88 8.78
CA GLY A 209 -11.53 19.34 10.04
C GLY A 209 -10.43 18.28 9.83
N LEU A 210 -10.29 17.73 8.61
CA LEU A 210 -9.04 17.07 8.25
C LEU A 210 -7.93 18.14 8.29
N ARG A 211 -6.76 17.80 8.84
CA ARG A 211 -5.57 18.62 8.64
C ARG A 211 -5.33 18.66 7.12
N ALA A 212 -5.80 19.72 6.47
CA ALA A 212 -5.10 20.18 5.30
C ALA A 212 -3.70 20.50 5.84
N HIS A 213 -2.71 19.65 5.56
CA HIS A 213 -1.34 20.15 5.50
C HIS A 213 -1.46 21.45 4.72
N GLY A 214 -0.99 22.56 5.31
CA GLY A 214 -1.25 23.88 4.76
C GLY A 214 -1.05 23.80 3.26
N THR A 215 -2.02 24.28 2.46
CA THR A 215 -2.03 24.10 1.00
C THR A 215 -0.81 24.71 0.28
N GLU A 216 0.15 25.21 1.05
CA GLU A 216 1.38 25.84 0.66
C GLU A 216 2.47 24.78 0.56
N ARG A 217 3.07 24.68 -0.63
CA ARG A 217 4.20 23.83 -0.97
C ARG A 217 5.29 23.75 0.11
N LEU A 218 5.58 24.86 0.78
CA LEU A 218 6.59 24.95 1.84
C LEU A 218 6.22 24.13 3.09
N ALA A 219 4.93 24.03 3.42
CA ALA A 219 4.49 23.24 4.58
C ALA A 219 4.64 21.74 4.32
N LEU A 220 4.30 21.27 3.12
CA LEU A 220 4.50 19.88 2.71
C LEU A 220 5.98 19.52 2.65
N GLN A 221 6.81 20.42 2.13
CA GLN A 221 8.26 20.22 2.10
C GLN A 221 8.84 20.09 3.51
N HIS A 222 8.48 21.02 4.42
CA HIS A 222 8.98 20.99 5.78
C HIS A 222 8.50 19.75 6.54
N ASP A 223 7.25 19.33 6.36
CA ASP A 223 6.73 18.10 6.99
C ASP A 223 7.43 16.84 6.47
N LEU A 224 7.78 16.78 5.18
CA LEU A 224 8.59 15.70 4.61
C LEU A 224 10.03 15.71 5.16
N GLU A 225 10.65 16.87 5.27
CA GLU A 225 11.99 17.02 5.86
C GLU A 225 11.99 16.57 7.33
N GLU A 226 11.03 17.03 8.13
CA GLU A 226 10.86 16.59 9.53
C GLU A 226 10.58 15.09 9.65
N TRP A 227 9.83 14.51 8.71
CA TRP A 227 9.57 13.06 8.66
C TRP A 227 10.87 12.28 8.43
N ILE A 228 11.66 12.67 7.42
CA ILE A 228 12.92 12.01 7.09
C ILE A 228 13.96 12.19 8.21
N ASP A 229 14.05 13.38 8.80
CA ASP A 229 15.03 13.69 9.85
C ASP A 229 14.77 12.94 11.17
N ARG A 230 13.52 12.53 11.41
CA ARG A 230 13.15 11.73 12.58
C ARG A 230 13.51 10.26 12.44
N ALA A 231 13.62 9.76 11.21
CA ALA A 231 13.91 8.36 10.95
C ALA A 231 15.40 8.02 11.18
N PRO A 232 15.74 6.77 11.53
CA PRO A 232 17.11 6.30 11.65
C PRO A 232 17.94 6.56 10.38
N LYS A 233 19.23 6.86 10.53
CA LYS A 233 20.11 7.12 9.36
C LYS A 233 20.73 5.84 8.88
N VAL A 234 20.51 5.50 7.60
CA VAL A 234 21.10 4.32 6.97
C VAL A 234 22.30 4.71 6.11
N ASN A 235 23.49 4.28 6.53
CA ASN A 235 24.70 4.36 5.71
C ASN A 235 25.03 2.97 5.15
N SER A 236 25.35 2.88 3.87
CA SER A 236 25.71 1.60 3.25
C SER A 236 26.78 1.79 2.19
N GLU A 237 27.75 0.87 2.14
CA GLU A 237 28.70 0.76 1.02
C GLU A 237 27.99 0.30 -0.26
N HIS A 238 26.87 -0.41 -0.11
CA HIS A 238 25.97 -0.72 -1.21
C HIS A 238 24.99 0.45 -1.41
N GLY A 239 25.42 1.50 -2.13
CA GLY A 239 24.71 2.79 -2.24
C GLY A 239 23.22 2.70 -2.62
N ARG A 240 22.80 1.61 -3.27
CA ARG A 240 21.39 1.38 -3.60
C ARG A 240 20.51 1.06 -2.38
N VAL A 241 21.05 0.48 -1.31
CA VAL A 241 20.29 0.22 -0.06
C VAL A 241 19.87 1.52 0.60
N ALA A 242 20.78 2.50 0.70
CA ALA A 242 20.46 3.81 1.29
C ALA A 242 19.46 4.58 0.42
N ALA A 243 19.56 4.48 -0.91
CA ALA A 243 18.61 5.07 -1.85
C ALA A 243 17.21 4.45 -1.70
N THR A 244 17.10 3.11 -1.68
CA THR A 244 15.85 2.38 -1.46
C THR A 244 15.23 2.73 -0.10
N TYR A 245 16.04 2.78 0.97
CA TYR A 245 15.58 3.19 2.29
C TYR A 245 14.96 4.60 2.29
N ARG A 246 15.66 5.58 1.69
CA ARG A 246 15.17 6.94 1.58
C ARG A 246 13.89 7.01 0.73
N ARG A 247 13.84 6.28 -0.38
CA ARG A 247 12.63 6.17 -1.23
C ARG A 247 11.45 5.61 -0.44
N SER A 248 11.66 4.55 0.36
CA SER A 248 10.64 3.99 1.23
C SER A 248 10.10 5.01 2.24
N LEU A 249 10.95 5.81 2.88
CA LEU A 249 10.48 6.86 3.79
C LEU A 249 9.62 7.91 3.07
N VAL A 250 10.02 8.33 1.87
CA VAL A 250 9.26 9.30 1.06
C VAL A 250 7.90 8.73 0.64
N ASP A 251 7.85 7.46 0.22
CA ASP A 251 6.59 6.81 -0.17
C ASP A 251 5.66 6.58 1.04
N LEU A 252 6.19 6.25 2.23
CA LEU A 252 5.40 6.19 3.47
C LEU A 252 4.83 7.56 3.83
N ALA A 253 5.61 8.64 3.67
CA ALA A 253 5.14 10.00 3.91
C ALA A 253 3.99 10.37 2.97
N ALA A 254 4.09 9.98 1.69
CA ALA A 254 3.07 10.20 0.66
C ALA A 254 1.78 9.41 0.92
N LEU A 255 1.90 8.20 1.47
CA LEU A 255 0.79 7.30 1.77
C LEU A 255 0.10 7.60 3.11
N ARG A 256 0.48 8.66 3.86
CA ARG A 256 -0.21 9.05 5.10
C ARG A 256 -1.65 9.52 4.81
N PHE A 257 -2.61 8.66 5.08
CA PHE A 257 -4.04 8.87 4.91
C PHE A 257 -4.66 9.45 6.18
N SER A 258 -5.52 10.46 6.05
CA SER A 258 -6.29 11.02 7.17
C SER A 258 -7.76 10.58 7.09
N PRO A 259 -8.24 9.68 7.96
CA PRO A 259 -9.64 9.31 7.97
C PRO A 259 -10.53 10.42 8.55
N LEU A 260 -11.78 10.48 8.09
CA LEU A 260 -12.75 11.48 8.54
C LEU A 260 -13.08 11.37 10.04
N SER A 261 -12.81 10.22 10.66
CA SER A 261 -13.18 9.91 12.04
C SER A 261 -12.20 10.37 13.12
N LEU A 262 -10.97 10.81 12.79
CA LEU A 262 -9.89 10.95 13.78
C LEU A 262 -9.08 12.26 13.74
N GLY A 263 -9.73 13.36 13.36
CA GLY A 263 -9.27 14.71 13.70
C GLY A 263 -7.85 15.06 13.25
N GLY A 264 -7.40 14.50 12.11
CA GLY A 264 -6.11 14.80 11.50
C GLY A 264 -4.94 13.90 11.90
N GLN A 265 -5.17 12.79 12.60
CA GLN A 265 -4.17 11.71 12.70
C GLN A 265 -4.11 10.93 11.38
N THR A 266 -2.94 10.35 11.08
CA THR A 266 -2.69 9.63 9.82
C THR A 266 -2.28 8.19 10.03
N LEU A 267 -2.73 7.31 9.14
CA LEU A 267 -2.27 5.93 9.01
C LEU A 267 -1.85 5.65 7.55
N PRO A 268 -1.11 4.57 7.25
CA PRO A 268 -0.79 4.23 5.87
C PRO A 268 -2.06 3.89 5.06
N ALA A 269 -2.24 4.51 3.90
CA ALA A 269 -3.12 3.98 2.85
C ALA A 269 -2.50 2.72 2.25
N ALA A 270 -3.32 1.78 1.73
CA ALA A 270 -2.79 0.56 1.12
C ALA A 270 -1.95 0.82 -0.15
N GLY A 271 -2.45 1.60 -1.13
CA GLY A 271 -1.65 1.87 -2.32
C GLY A 271 -2.36 2.58 -3.46
N LEU A 272 -1.58 3.21 -4.33
CA LEU A 272 -2.04 3.99 -5.48
C LEU A 272 -2.10 3.11 -6.75
N PRO A 273 -3.17 3.17 -7.58
CA PRO A 273 -4.34 4.04 -7.46
C PRO A 273 -5.57 3.42 -6.79
N TRP A 274 -5.61 2.09 -6.64
CA TRP A 274 -6.84 1.33 -6.34
C TRP A 274 -7.20 1.29 -4.85
N PHE A 275 -6.22 1.51 -3.98
CA PHE A 275 -6.31 1.24 -2.55
C PHE A 275 -5.88 2.46 -1.71
N MET A 276 -6.11 3.68 -2.21
CA MET A 276 -5.84 4.94 -1.50
C MET A 276 -6.87 5.23 -0.40
N THR A 277 -6.99 4.28 0.53
CA THR A 277 -7.84 4.37 1.71
C THR A 277 -7.28 3.50 2.84
N MET A 278 -7.98 3.48 3.97
CA MET A 278 -7.70 2.59 5.09
C MET A 278 -8.00 1.13 4.75
N PHE A 279 -6.98 0.30 4.91
CA PHE A 279 -7.05 -1.17 4.88
C PHE A 279 -6.45 -1.73 6.18
N GLY A 280 -7.22 -2.51 6.93
CA GLY A 280 -6.82 -3.01 8.25
C GLY A 280 -5.55 -3.85 8.17
N ARG A 281 -5.60 -4.94 7.40
CA ARG A 281 -4.46 -5.85 7.18
C ARG A 281 -3.23 -5.11 6.69
N ASP A 282 -3.34 -4.37 5.59
CA ASP A 282 -2.23 -3.69 4.94
C ASP A 282 -1.57 -2.66 5.87
N SER A 283 -2.38 -1.90 6.62
CA SER A 283 -1.88 -0.95 7.62
C SER A 283 -1.12 -1.67 8.73
N ILE A 284 -1.65 -2.80 9.22
CA ILE A 284 -1.01 -3.58 10.29
C ILE A 284 0.33 -4.16 9.84
N LEU A 285 0.36 -4.84 8.68
CA LEU A 285 1.58 -5.44 8.16
C LEU A 285 2.64 -4.37 7.84
N THR A 286 2.24 -3.23 7.27
CA THR A 286 3.13 -2.08 7.08
C THR A 286 3.68 -1.59 8.41
N CYS A 287 2.83 -1.43 9.43
CA CYS A 287 3.26 -0.99 10.75
C CYS A 287 4.31 -1.95 11.36
N LEU A 288 4.09 -3.27 11.29
CA LEU A 288 5.06 -4.28 11.74
C LEU A 288 6.42 -4.15 11.03
N GLN A 289 6.43 -3.85 9.74
CA GLN A 289 7.65 -3.71 8.95
C GLN A 289 8.48 -2.46 9.34
N VAL A 290 7.79 -1.37 9.69
CA VAL A 290 8.43 -0.04 9.87
C VAL A 290 8.68 0.35 11.31
N LEU A 291 8.29 -0.49 12.30
CA LEU A 291 8.44 -0.20 13.74
C LEU A 291 9.80 0.37 14.16
N PRO A 292 10.96 -0.14 13.69
CA PRO A 292 12.26 0.42 14.07
C PRO A 292 12.51 1.83 13.53
N PHE A 293 11.70 2.31 12.59
CA PHE A 293 11.98 3.50 11.78
C PHE A 293 10.89 4.58 11.88
N ALA A 294 9.62 4.18 11.96
CA ALA A 294 8.44 5.05 12.03
C ALA A 294 7.38 4.50 13.01
N PRO A 295 7.71 4.32 14.31
CA PRO A 295 6.84 3.66 15.29
C PRO A 295 5.51 4.38 15.55
N GLU A 296 5.44 5.70 15.32
CA GLU A 296 4.24 6.52 15.52
C GLU A 296 3.07 6.11 14.63
N MET A 297 3.34 5.54 13.44
CA MET A 297 2.28 5.04 12.55
C MET A 297 1.47 3.93 13.22
N SER A 298 2.13 3.06 13.99
CA SER A 298 1.49 1.92 14.66
C SER A 298 0.46 2.37 15.69
N LYS A 299 0.79 3.39 16.48
CA LYS A 299 -0.10 3.92 17.53
C LYS A 299 -1.40 4.45 16.96
N THR A 300 -1.32 5.23 15.87
CA THR A 300 -2.51 5.74 15.21
C THR A 300 -3.30 4.59 14.61
N THR A 301 -2.69 3.71 13.81
CA THR A 301 -3.35 2.54 13.21
C THR A 301 -4.12 1.71 14.25
N LEU A 302 -3.48 1.35 15.36
CA LEU A 302 -4.11 0.58 16.44
C LEU A 302 -5.36 1.27 16.99
N ARG A 303 -5.31 2.58 17.26
CA ARG A 303 -6.48 3.32 17.77
C ARG A 303 -7.62 3.40 16.77
N ILE A 304 -7.32 3.57 15.48
CA ILE A 304 -8.39 3.68 14.47
C ILE A 304 -9.08 2.34 14.27
N LEU A 305 -8.30 1.26 14.17
CA LEU A 305 -8.84 -0.08 14.00
C LEU A 305 -9.61 -0.55 15.23
N ALA A 306 -9.16 -0.18 16.44
CA ALA A 306 -9.90 -0.39 17.69
C ALA A 306 -11.23 0.37 17.69
N ALA A 307 -11.22 1.66 17.31
CA ALA A 307 -12.43 2.49 17.30
C ALA A 307 -13.47 2.03 16.26
N LEU A 308 -13.03 1.33 15.22
CA LEU A 308 -13.87 0.76 14.16
C LEU A 308 -13.99 -0.77 14.26
N GLN A 309 -13.64 -1.36 15.41
CA GLN A 309 -13.81 -2.81 15.63
C GLN A 309 -15.31 -3.16 15.55
N GLY A 310 -15.61 -4.31 14.95
CA GLY A 310 -16.98 -4.79 14.80
C GLY A 310 -17.66 -4.96 16.15
N THR A 311 -18.92 -4.55 16.25
CA THR A 311 -19.70 -4.59 17.50
C THR A 311 -21.06 -5.27 17.36
N ARG A 312 -21.42 -5.68 16.14
CA ARG A 312 -22.71 -6.30 15.81
C ARG A 312 -22.51 -7.36 14.73
N PHE A 313 -23.58 -8.12 14.48
CA PHE A 313 -23.67 -9.01 13.33
C PHE A 313 -24.25 -8.23 12.15
N ASP A 314 -23.55 -8.23 11.01
CA ASP A 314 -23.99 -7.59 9.78
C ASP A 314 -23.50 -8.41 8.58
N ASP A 315 -24.38 -9.26 8.04
CA ASP A 315 -24.04 -10.19 6.95
C ASP A 315 -23.65 -9.46 5.66
N PHE A 316 -24.21 -8.25 5.42
CA PHE A 316 -23.86 -7.47 4.24
C PHE A 316 -22.39 -7.02 4.28
N ARG A 317 -21.91 -6.67 5.49
CA ARG A 317 -20.56 -6.15 5.74
C ARG A 317 -19.57 -7.20 6.21
N ASP A 318 -19.99 -8.46 6.33
CA ASP A 318 -19.25 -9.53 7.00
C ASP A 318 -18.83 -9.19 8.46
N GLU A 319 -19.59 -8.33 9.14
CA GLU A 319 -19.27 -7.87 10.51
C GLU A 319 -19.63 -8.91 11.57
N ASP A 320 -18.70 -9.13 12.50
CA ASP A 320 -18.94 -9.85 13.76
C ASP A 320 -18.36 -9.03 14.93
N PRO A 321 -18.89 -9.20 16.16
CA PRO A 321 -18.30 -8.59 17.35
C PRO A 321 -16.83 -9.00 17.53
N GLY A 322 -15.93 -8.02 17.67
CA GLY A 322 -14.50 -8.22 17.86
C GLY A 322 -13.67 -8.27 16.56
N ARG A 323 -14.31 -8.35 15.40
CA ARG A 323 -13.62 -8.41 14.10
C ARG A 323 -13.00 -7.06 13.72
N ILE A 324 -11.78 -7.06 13.19
CA ILE A 324 -11.13 -5.86 12.66
C ILE A 324 -11.47 -5.72 11.17
N LEU A 325 -11.75 -4.50 10.73
CA LEU A 325 -12.18 -4.22 9.35
C LEU A 325 -11.13 -4.63 8.31
N HIS A 326 -11.61 -5.03 7.14
CA HIS A 326 -10.81 -5.20 5.93
C HIS A 326 -10.47 -3.83 5.33
N GLU A 327 -11.50 -3.05 4.97
CA GLU A 327 -11.31 -1.72 4.38
C GLU A 327 -12.50 -0.78 4.65
N MET A 328 -12.26 0.52 4.45
CA MET A 328 -13.28 1.57 4.58
C MET A 328 -13.23 2.51 3.37
N ARG A 329 -14.39 2.82 2.78
CA ARG A 329 -14.55 3.64 1.55
C ARG A 329 -15.54 4.77 1.77
N TYR A 330 -15.33 5.86 1.03
CA TYR A 330 -16.14 7.10 1.07
C TYR A 330 -16.82 7.44 -0.28
N GLY A 331 -16.68 6.54 -1.24
CA GLY A 331 -17.26 6.62 -2.57
C GLY A 331 -18.79 6.55 -2.58
N GLU A 332 -19.37 6.80 -3.76
CA GLU A 332 -20.83 6.79 -3.93
C GLU A 332 -21.41 5.40 -3.67
N THR A 333 -20.79 4.36 -4.20
CA THR A 333 -21.33 2.99 -4.14
C THR A 333 -21.41 2.51 -2.69
N ALA A 334 -20.40 2.80 -1.89
CA ALA A 334 -20.37 2.52 -0.45
C ALA A 334 -21.37 3.39 0.34
N ALA A 335 -21.59 4.65 -0.06
CA ALA A 335 -22.53 5.55 0.61
C ALA A 335 -24.00 5.16 0.41
N PHE A 336 -24.32 4.45 -0.67
CA PHE A 336 -25.67 3.93 -0.96
C PHE A 336 -25.83 2.43 -0.67
N GLU A 337 -24.85 1.82 0.01
CA GLU A 337 -24.85 0.38 0.36
C GLU A 337 -25.03 -0.52 -0.88
N GLU A 338 -24.50 -0.08 -2.03
CA GLU A 338 -24.37 -0.90 -3.23
C GLU A 338 -23.10 -1.78 -3.16
N GLN A 339 -22.20 -1.43 -2.25
CA GLN A 339 -20.97 -2.11 -1.90
C GLN A 339 -20.82 -2.11 -0.38
N PRO A 340 -20.22 -3.14 0.23
CA PRO A 340 -20.21 -3.30 1.69
C PRO A 340 -19.15 -2.45 2.43
N HIS A 341 -18.34 -1.69 1.71
CA HIS A 341 -17.11 -1.04 2.17
C HIS A 341 -17.29 0.19 3.08
N SER A 342 -18.30 0.26 3.95
CA SER A 342 -18.55 1.46 4.81
C SER A 342 -18.83 1.20 6.31
N PRO A 343 -17.99 0.46 7.07
CA PRO A 343 -16.79 -0.31 6.68
C PRO A 343 -17.12 -1.77 6.32
N TYR A 344 -16.20 -2.45 5.61
CA TYR A 344 -16.28 -3.87 5.29
C TYR A 344 -15.32 -4.69 6.15
N TYR A 345 -15.76 -5.87 6.59
CA TYR A 345 -15.02 -6.75 7.51
C TYR A 345 -14.62 -8.09 6.90
N GLY A 346 -14.66 -8.27 5.57
CA GLY A 346 -14.27 -9.52 4.88
C GLY A 346 -12.77 -9.84 4.91
N SER A 347 -12.15 -9.79 6.09
CA SER A 347 -10.78 -10.21 6.41
C SER A 347 -10.83 -11.17 7.60
N VAL A 348 -10.10 -12.27 7.55
CA VAL A 348 -9.88 -13.15 8.73
C VAL A 348 -8.49 -13.02 9.34
N ASP A 349 -7.57 -12.35 8.66
CA ASP A 349 -6.20 -12.13 9.10
C ASP A 349 -6.04 -10.85 9.96
N ALA A 350 -6.81 -9.78 9.70
CA ALA A 350 -6.63 -8.50 10.37
C ALA A 350 -6.87 -8.57 11.89
N THR A 351 -7.83 -9.40 12.33
CA THR A 351 -8.19 -9.54 13.74
C THR A 351 -7.06 -10.15 14.59
N PRO A 352 -6.46 -11.32 14.26
CA PRO A 352 -5.28 -11.79 14.99
C PRO A 352 -4.07 -10.85 14.81
N LEU A 353 -3.86 -10.29 13.62
CA LEU A 353 -2.73 -9.37 13.37
C LEU A 353 -2.80 -8.09 14.20
N PHE A 354 -3.99 -7.59 14.53
CA PHE A 354 -4.17 -6.44 15.42
C PHE A 354 -3.56 -6.69 16.81
N VAL A 355 -3.76 -7.89 17.37
CA VAL A 355 -3.17 -8.30 18.65
C VAL A 355 -1.65 -8.42 18.54
N VAL A 356 -1.17 -9.00 17.43
CA VAL A 356 0.27 -9.15 17.15
C VAL A 356 0.96 -7.78 17.10
N LEU A 357 0.37 -6.80 16.41
CA LEU A 357 0.91 -5.45 16.29
C LEU A 357 0.96 -4.73 17.64
N LEU A 358 -0.08 -4.85 18.49
CA LEU A 358 -0.09 -4.16 19.78
C LEU A 358 1.08 -4.63 20.67
N ASP A 359 1.30 -5.94 20.72
CA ASP A 359 2.40 -6.52 21.49
C ASP A 359 3.78 -6.14 20.93
N GLU A 360 3.95 -6.24 19.61
CA GLU A 360 5.21 -5.85 18.95
C GLU A 360 5.49 -4.35 19.13
N TYR A 361 4.45 -3.51 19.02
CA TYR A 361 4.55 -2.08 19.28
C TYR A 361 4.99 -1.79 20.72
N GLU A 362 4.45 -2.49 21.73
CA GLU A 362 4.89 -2.32 23.12
C GLU A 362 6.35 -2.73 23.30
N LYS A 363 6.79 -3.85 22.70
CA LYS A 363 8.19 -4.30 22.80
C LYS A 363 9.18 -3.23 22.33
N TRP A 364 8.84 -2.53 21.25
CA TRP A 364 9.66 -1.44 20.71
C TRP A 364 9.51 -0.13 21.47
N SER A 365 8.28 0.33 21.70
CA SER A 365 7.99 1.67 22.23
C SER A 365 8.04 1.77 23.76
N GLY A 366 7.71 0.68 24.45
CA GLY A 366 7.43 0.66 25.88
C GLY A 366 6.13 1.39 26.28
N ASP A 367 5.22 1.68 25.35
CA ASP A 367 3.94 2.37 25.62
C ASP A 367 2.91 1.42 26.26
N VAL A 368 3.13 1.11 27.53
CA VAL A 368 2.22 0.30 28.37
C VAL A 368 0.83 0.96 28.50
N ALA A 369 0.75 2.30 28.37
CA ALA A 369 -0.51 3.00 28.48
C ALA A 369 -1.45 2.63 27.34
N LEU A 370 -0.93 2.51 26.11
CA LEU A 370 -1.73 2.05 24.96
C LEU A 370 -2.18 0.60 25.11
N VAL A 371 -1.33 -0.29 25.64
CA VAL A 371 -1.70 -1.70 25.85
C VAL A 371 -2.85 -1.86 26.85
N ARG A 372 -2.88 -1.00 27.88
CA ARG A 372 -3.99 -0.95 28.84
C ARG A 372 -5.23 -0.26 28.27
N GLU A 373 -5.04 0.76 27.43
CA GLU A 373 -6.12 1.46 26.72
C GLU A 373 -6.91 0.48 25.85
N LEU A 374 -6.22 -0.39 25.10
CA LEU A 374 -6.80 -1.29 24.10
C LEU A 374 -7.09 -2.71 24.62
N GLU A 375 -7.11 -2.91 25.94
CA GLU A 375 -7.35 -4.24 26.53
C GLU A 375 -8.69 -4.83 26.09
N ARG A 376 -9.76 -4.03 26.08
CA ARG A 376 -11.11 -4.52 25.77
C ARG A 376 -11.21 -5.00 24.33
N GLU A 377 -10.62 -4.24 23.42
CA GLU A 377 -10.61 -4.51 22.00
C GLU A 377 -9.75 -5.74 21.68
N CYS A 378 -8.62 -5.94 22.38
CA CYS A 378 -7.83 -7.16 22.27
C CYS A 378 -8.58 -8.39 22.76
N ARG A 379 -9.27 -8.30 23.91
CA ARG A 379 -10.09 -9.40 24.41
C ARG A 379 -11.26 -9.72 23.47
N ALA A 380 -11.85 -8.71 22.85
CA ALA A 380 -12.88 -8.90 21.83
C ALA A 380 -12.34 -9.58 20.57
N ALA A 381 -11.14 -9.21 20.11
CA ALA A 381 -10.46 -9.85 18.98
C ALA A 381 -10.13 -11.34 19.28
N LEU A 382 -9.62 -11.64 20.46
CA LEU A 382 -9.35 -13.03 20.90
C LEU A 382 -10.64 -13.85 21.01
N LYS A 383 -11.70 -13.25 21.56
CA LYS A 383 -13.02 -13.88 21.60
C LYS A 383 -13.57 -14.13 20.20
N TRP A 384 -13.32 -13.25 19.23
CA TRP A 384 -13.72 -13.48 17.84
C TRP A 384 -13.00 -14.69 17.23
N ILE A 385 -11.70 -14.83 17.49
CA ILE A 385 -10.89 -15.99 17.04
C ILE A 385 -11.51 -17.30 17.51
N ASP A 386 -11.98 -17.36 18.76
CA ASP A 386 -12.47 -18.61 19.35
C ASP A 386 -13.95 -18.88 19.07
N ASP A 387 -14.81 -17.84 19.09
CA ASP A 387 -16.27 -18.04 19.10
C ASP A 387 -16.94 -17.76 17.76
N TYR A 388 -16.35 -16.92 16.89
CA TYR A 388 -16.98 -16.47 15.64
C TYR A 388 -16.22 -16.94 14.40
N ALA A 389 -14.91 -17.14 14.49
CA ALA A 389 -14.09 -17.58 13.38
C ALA A 389 -14.05 -19.11 13.21
N ASP A 390 -14.40 -19.89 14.24
CA ASP A 390 -14.49 -21.35 14.16
C ASP A 390 -15.84 -21.82 13.60
N LEU A 391 -16.05 -21.61 12.30
CA LEU A 391 -17.33 -21.86 11.64
C LEU A 391 -17.78 -23.33 11.66
N ILE A 392 -16.85 -24.28 11.84
CA ILE A 392 -17.16 -25.72 11.84
C ILE A 392 -16.84 -26.44 13.15
N GLY A 393 -16.43 -25.71 14.20
CA GLY A 393 -16.24 -26.24 15.55
C GLY A 393 -15.03 -27.15 15.72
N ASN A 394 -13.96 -26.95 14.93
CA ASN A 394 -12.73 -27.75 15.01
C ASN A 394 -11.51 -26.96 15.53
N GLY A 395 -11.72 -25.73 15.97
CA GLY A 395 -10.72 -24.86 16.57
C GLY A 395 -9.72 -24.27 15.59
N TYR A 396 -10.10 -24.11 14.32
CA TYR A 396 -9.38 -23.32 13.32
C TYR A 396 -10.20 -22.09 12.93
N ILE A 397 -9.54 -21.07 12.38
CA ILE A 397 -10.20 -19.93 11.76
C ILE A 397 -10.62 -20.31 10.34
N TRP A 398 -11.91 -20.17 10.07
CA TRP A 398 -12.55 -20.42 8.78
C TRP A 398 -13.12 -19.12 8.21
N TYR A 399 -13.21 -19.04 6.89
CA TYR A 399 -13.88 -17.95 6.19
C TYR A 399 -14.87 -18.44 5.14
N GLU A 400 -15.98 -17.73 5.05
CA GLU A 400 -17.00 -17.84 4.01
C GLU A 400 -17.67 -16.48 3.91
N ARG A 401 -17.75 -15.93 2.69
CA ARG A 401 -18.45 -14.66 2.48
C ARG A 401 -19.94 -14.82 2.75
N ARG A 402 -20.52 -13.91 3.53
CA ARG A 402 -21.98 -13.86 3.75
C ARG A 402 -22.69 -13.07 2.67
N ASN A 403 -22.04 -12.02 2.16
CA ASN A 403 -22.48 -11.28 1.00
C ASN A 403 -21.95 -11.91 -0.29
N THR A 404 -22.75 -12.77 -0.92
CA THR A 404 -22.35 -13.50 -2.14
C THR A 404 -22.30 -12.65 -3.40
N ASP A 405 -22.91 -11.47 -3.39
CA ASP A 405 -23.00 -10.61 -4.57
C ASP A 405 -21.78 -9.71 -4.72
N THR A 406 -21.25 -9.19 -3.62
CA THR A 406 -20.19 -8.17 -3.61
C THR A 406 -19.08 -8.42 -2.58
N GLY A 407 -19.20 -9.43 -1.73
CA GLY A 407 -18.16 -9.81 -0.77
C GLY A 407 -17.00 -10.58 -1.40
N LEU A 408 -15.82 -10.43 -0.79
CA LEU A 408 -14.58 -11.10 -1.22
C LEU A 408 -14.70 -12.62 -1.06
N GLU A 409 -14.32 -13.36 -2.11
CA GLU A 409 -14.33 -14.83 -2.06
C GLU A 409 -13.26 -15.36 -1.09
N ASN A 410 -12.02 -14.92 -1.23
CA ASN A 410 -10.96 -15.22 -0.28
C ASN A 410 -10.78 -14.05 0.68
N GLN A 411 -10.83 -14.32 1.99
CA GLN A 411 -10.74 -13.31 3.05
C GLN A 411 -9.37 -13.31 3.76
N CYS A 412 -8.38 -14.01 3.19
CA CYS A 412 -6.98 -13.98 3.61
C CYS A 412 -6.18 -12.96 2.77
N TRP A 413 -4.87 -12.83 3.01
CA TRP A 413 -4.03 -11.90 2.23
C TRP A 413 -3.98 -12.23 0.74
N LYS A 414 -4.14 -13.51 0.37
CA LYS A 414 -4.30 -13.95 -1.02
C LYS A 414 -5.75 -13.86 -1.46
N ASP A 415 -6.32 -12.67 -1.45
CA ASP A 415 -7.76 -12.42 -1.63
C ASP A 415 -8.29 -12.57 -3.06
N SER A 416 -7.46 -12.93 -4.06
CA SER A 416 -7.96 -13.25 -5.40
C SER A 416 -8.75 -14.57 -5.41
N TRP A 417 -9.83 -14.62 -6.19
CA TRP A 417 -10.78 -15.74 -6.23
C TRP A 417 -10.13 -17.12 -6.54
N ASP A 418 -9.02 -17.12 -7.28
CA ASP A 418 -8.34 -18.33 -7.78
C ASP A 418 -7.04 -18.70 -7.04
N SER A 419 -6.74 -18.05 -5.90
CA SER A 419 -5.47 -18.20 -5.18
C SER A 419 -5.31 -19.47 -4.36
N ILE A 420 -6.43 -20.14 -4.03
CA ILE A 420 -6.46 -21.34 -3.21
C ILE A 420 -6.92 -22.51 -4.07
N SER A 421 -6.07 -23.52 -4.24
CA SER A 421 -6.39 -24.70 -5.05
C SER A 421 -5.75 -25.97 -4.52
N TYR A 422 -6.33 -27.11 -4.90
CA TYR A 422 -5.67 -28.41 -4.81
C TYR A 422 -4.54 -28.55 -5.84
N ALA A 423 -3.71 -29.57 -5.69
CA ALA A 423 -2.63 -29.90 -6.64
C ALA A 423 -3.14 -30.14 -8.06
N ASP A 424 -4.37 -30.62 -8.25
CA ASP A 424 -4.99 -30.79 -9.57
C ASP A 424 -5.54 -29.49 -10.19
N GLY A 425 -5.44 -28.36 -9.47
CA GLY A 425 -5.92 -27.05 -9.88
C GLY A 425 -7.41 -26.83 -9.64
N THR A 426 -8.16 -27.76 -9.07
CA THR A 426 -9.55 -27.51 -8.66
C THR A 426 -9.59 -26.57 -7.44
N LEU A 427 -10.63 -25.74 -7.35
CA LEU A 427 -10.82 -24.81 -6.23
C LEU A 427 -11.64 -25.51 -5.12
N PRO A 428 -11.21 -25.44 -3.84
CA PRO A 428 -11.94 -26.07 -2.74
C PRO A 428 -13.29 -25.38 -2.48
N PRO A 429 -14.29 -26.10 -1.92
CA PRO A 429 -15.54 -25.48 -1.48
C PRO A 429 -15.31 -24.53 -0.28
N PHE A 430 -16.35 -23.77 0.08
CA PHE A 430 -16.41 -22.97 1.31
C PHE A 430 -17.17 -23.71 2.42
N PRO A 431 -16.93 -23.37 3.71
CA PRO A 431 -15.89 -22.46 4.20
C PRO A 431 -14.47 -23.00 3.97
N ARG A 432 -13.48 -22.10 3.96
CA ARG A 432 -12.05 -22.45 3.80
C ARG A 432 -11.27 -21.99 5.03
N ALA A 433 -10.27 -22.75 5.42
CA ALA A 433 -9.24 -22.30 6.36
C ALA A 433 -7.92 -22.18 5.61
N SER A 434 -7.20 -21.06 5.70
CA SER A 434 -5.83 -20.92 5.15
C SER A 434 -4.78 -21.05 6.25
N CYS A 435 -3.59 -21.56 5.92
CA CYS A 435 -2.61 -21.97 6.92
C CYS A 435 -2.01 -20.81 7.71
N GLU A 436 -1.69 -19.70 7.04
CA GLU A 436 -1.05 -18.54 7.64
C GLU A 436 -1.92 -17.88 8.71
N VAL A 437 -3.23 -17.87 8.53
CA VAL A 437 -4.19 -17.30 9.49
C VAL A 437 -4.19 -18.09 10.80
N GLN A 438 -3.99 -19.41 10.73
CA GLN A 438 -3.84 -20.26 11.93
C GLN A 438 -2.55 -19.92 12.67
N GLY A 439 -1.48 -19.65 11.91
CA GLY A 439 -0.24 -19.11 12.45
C GLY A 439 -0.45 -17.77 13.16
N TYR A 440 -1.16 -16.83 12.54
CA TYR A 440 -1.46 -15.53 13.16
C TYR A 440 -2.29 -15.68 14.44
N ALA A 441 -3.26 -16.60 14.47
CA ALA A 441 -4.04 -16.89 15.67
C ALA A 441 -3.16 -17.43 16.80
N TYR A 442 -2.24 -18.34 16.49
CA TYR A 442 -1.25 -18.84 17.43
C TYR A 442 -0.37 -17.71 18.00
N ASP A 443 0.21 -16.87 17.15
CA ASP A 443 1.06 -15.75 17.58
C ASP A 443 0.26 -14.73 18.40
N ALA A 444 -0.96 -14.40 17.98
CA ALA A 444 -1.87 -13.52 18.72
C ALA A 444 -2.13 -14.02 20.15
N LYS A 445 -2.40 -15.33 20.33
CA LYS A 445 -2.61 -15.92 21.66
C LYS A 445 -1.35 -15.86 22.53
N MET A 446 -0.18 -16.20 21.97
CA MET A 446 1.10 -16.14 22.69
C MET A 446 1.44 -14.71 23.14
N ARG A 447 1.22 -13.72 22.27
CA ARG A 447 1.47 -12.30 22.55
C ARG A 447 0.45 -11.71 23.53
N ALA A 448 -0.83 -12.05 23.37
CA ALA A 448 -1.86 -11.68 24.33
C ALA A 448 -1.61 -12.28 25.72
N ALA A 449 -1.07 -13.50 25.81
CA ALA A 449 -0.72 -14.07 27.11
C ALA A 449 0.33 -13.23 27.84
N ARG A 450 1.36 -12.76 27.13
CA ARG A 450 2.33 -11.82 27.69
C ARG A 450 1.66 -10.54 28.17
N MET A 451 0.85 -9.90 27.31
CA MET A 451 0.16 -8.66 27.67
C MET A 451 -0.80 -8.84 28.86
N ALA A 452 -1.50 -9.97 28.94
CA ALA A 452 -2.40 -10.32 30.04
C ALA A 452 -1.64 -10.45 31.37
N ARG A 453 -0.49 -11.14 31.35
CA ARG A 453 0.36 -11.36 32.52
C ARG A 453 1.04 -10.08 32.98
N GLU A 454 1.58 -9.28 32.06
CA GLU A 454 2.42 -8.12 32.39
C GLU A 454 1.63 -6.82 32.61
N PHE A 455 0.55 -6.60 31.86
CA PHE A 455 -0.08 -5.27 31.76
C PHE A 455 -1.55 -5.23 32.18
N TRP A 456 -2.32 -6.29 31.91
CA TRP A 456 -3.75 -6.39 32.27
C TRP A 456 -3.98 -6.96 33.68
N GLY A 457 -2.95 -7.56 34.29
CA GLY A 457 -3.04 -8.11 35.65
C GLY A 457 -3.87 -9.39 35.73
N ASP A 458 -3.87 -10.18 34.65
CA ASP A 458 -4.70 -11.38 34.48
C ASP A 458 -3.84 -12.61 34.10
N PRO A 459 -3.01 -13.11 35.02
CA PRO A 459 -2.13 -14.26 34.74
C PRO A 459 -2.92 -15.55 34.48
N ALA A 460 -4.13 -15.69 35.01
CA ALA A 460 -4.96 -16.87 34.77
C ALA A 460 -5.42 -16.93 33.30
N TYR A 461 -5.80 -15.78 32.73
CA TYR A 461 -6.11 -15.69 31.30
C TYR A 461 -4.85 -15.88 30.44
N ALA A 462 -3.69 -15.38 30.88
CA ALA A 462 -2.43 -15.67 30.20
C ALA A 462 -2.15 -17.18 30.09
N ASP A 463 -2.27 -17.90 31.22
CA ASP A 463 -2.06 -19.35 31.25
C ASP A 463 -3.10 -20.10 30.37
N GLN A 464 -4.32 -19.57 30.27
CA GLN A 464 -5.34 -20.10 29.36
C GLN A 464 -4.93 -19.94 27.89
N LEU A 465 -4.55 -18.73 27.49
CA LEU A 465 -4.11 -18.42 26.13
C LEU A 465 -2.89 -19.26 25.71
N GLU A 466 -1.92 -19.45 26.62
CA GLU A 466 -0.74 -20.31 26.37
C GLU A 466 -1.15 -21.78 26.14
N ARG A 467 -2.10 -22.32 26.92
CA ARG A 467 -2.61 -23.69 26.71
C ARG A 467 -3.33 -23.81 25.37
N GLU A 468 -4.23 -22.90 25.06
CA GLU A 468 -4.98 -22.92 23.79
C GLU A 468 -4.05 -22.76 22.58
N ALA A 469 -3.02 -21.92 22.68
CA ALA A 469 -2.00 -21.78 21.65
C ALA A 469 -1.20 -23.07 21.46
N ALA A 470 -0.82 -23.75 22.56
CA ALA A 470 -0.14 -25.04 22.49
C ALA A 470 -1.02 -26.13 21.85
N GLU A 471 -2.31 -26.16 22.18
CA GLU A 471 -3.28 -27.07 21.56
C GLU A 471 -3.47 -26.78 20.07
N LEU A 472 -3.59 -25.50 19.68
CA LEU A 472 -3.67 -25.08 18.28
C LEU A 472 -2.41 -25.49 17.51
N LYS A 473 -1.22 -25.25 18.06
CA LYS A 473 0.05 -25.68 17.47
C LYS A 473 0.09 -27.19 17.26
N ALA A 474 -0.27 -27.98 18.26
CA ALA A 474 -0.28 -29.43 18.15
C ALA A 474 -1.28 -29.94 17.11
N ARG A 475 -2.50 -29.38 17.07
CA ARG A 475 -3.50 -29.73 16.04
C ARG A 475 -3.02 -29.35 14.64
N PHE A 476 -2.52 -28.13 14.46
CA PHE A 476 -2.05 -27.63 13.18
C PHE A 476 -0.93 -28.52 12.61
N ASN A 477 0.07 -28.86 13.44
CA ASN A 477 1.17 -29.72 13.02
C ASN A 477 0.73 -31.15 12.67
N ARG A 478 -0.38 -31.63 13.21
CA ARG A 478 -0.96 -32.92 12.83
C ARG A 478 -1.77 -32.84 11.53
N ASP A 479 -2.66 -31.85 11.40
CA ASP A 479 -3.70 -31.86 10.37
C ASP A 479 -3.25 -31.25 9.04
N TRP A 480 -2.23 -30.39 9.03
CA TRP A 480 -1.84 -29.60 7.86
C TRP A 480 -0.60 -30.09 7.14
N TRP A 481 0.11 -31.07 7.70
CA TRP A 481 1.36 -31.55 7.12
C TRP A 481 1.11 -32.46 5.91
N VAL A 482 1.78 -32.14 4.79
CA VAL A 482 1.76 -32.91 3.55
C VAL A 482 3.03 -33.76 3.51
N GLU A 483 2.94 -35.02 3.94
CA GLU A 483 4.10 -35.92 4.10
C GLU A 483 4.90 -36.13 2.81
N ASP A 484 4.22 -36.39 1.69
CA ASP A 484 4.88 -36.71 0.41
C ASP A 484 5.67 -35.51 -0.18
N GLY A 485 5.38 -34.29 0.28
CA GLY A 485 6.03 -33.06 -0.18
C GLY A 485 6.93 -32.39 0.86
N GLY A 486 6.75 -32.70 2.14
CA GLY A 486 7.54 -32.10 3.22
C GLY A 486 7.24 -30.62 3.45
N PHE A 487 5.97 -30.23 3.40
CA PHE A 487 5.50 -28.86 3.65
C PHE A 487 4.11 -28.85 4.28
N TYR A 488 3.60 -27.67 4.64
CA TYR A 488 2.23 -27.51 5.14
C TYR A 488 1.28 -27.13 4.00
N ALA A 489 0.10 -27.75 3.97
CA ALA A 489 -0.96 -27.45 3.02
C ALA A 489 -1.31 -25.95 3.04
N LEU A 490 -1.72 -25.42 1.88
CA LEU A 490 -2.10 -24.01 1.77
C LEU A 490 -3.41 -23.71 2.49
N ALA A 491 -4.35 -24.65 2.44
CA ALA A 491 -5.68 -24.54 3.03
C ALA A 491 -6.27 -25.92 3.39
N LEU A 492 -7.32 -25.92 4.20
CA LEU A 492 -8.23 -27.04 4.40
C LEU A 492 -9.62 -26.70 3.86
N ASP A 493 -10.31 -27.71 3.33
CA ASP A 493 -11.74 -27.66 3.03
C ASP A 493 -12.59 -28.18 4.22
N PRO A 494 -13.94 -28.03 4.18
CA PRO A 494 -14.83 -28.45 5.27
C PRO A 494 -14.77 -29.95 5.59
N GLU A 495 -14.39 -30.78 4.61
CA GLU A 495 -14.20 -32.22 4.78
C GLU A 495 -12.82 -32.58 5.37
N GLY A 496 -11.96 -31.60 5.62
CA GLY A 496 -10.61 -31.77 6.15
C GLY A 496 -9.59 -32.20 5.09
N ARG A 497 -9.91 -32.09 3.80
CA ARG A 497 -8.96 -32.33 2.71
C ARG A 497 -7.97 -31.18 2.62
N GLN A 498 -6.71 -31.53 2.42
CA GLN A 498 -5.61 -30.59 2.28
C GLN A 498 -5.56 -30.04 0.85
N CYS A 499 -5.47 -28.71 0.72
CA CYS A 499 -5.01 -28.06 -0.51
C CYS A 499 -3.47 -28.21 -0.55
N ASP A 500 -3.04 -29.31 -1.17
CA ASP A 500 -1.70 -29.90 -1.17
C ASP A 500 -0.73 -29.24 -2.17
N VAL A 501 -0.73 -27.91 -2.24
CA VAL A 501 0.14 -27.11 -3.12
C VAL A 501 1.26 -26.41 -2.34
N LEU A 502 2.46 -26.37 -2.91
CA LEU A 502 3.59 -25.65 -2.31
C LEU A 502 3.47 -24.15 -2.56
N SER A 503 3.48 -23.36 -1.48
CA SER A 503 3.21 -21.92 -1.51
C SER A 503 4.10 -21.14 -0.53
N SER A 504 4.32 -19.84 -0.78
CA SER A 504 5.08 -18.96 0.11
C SER A 504 4.50 -18.81 1.51
N ASN A 505 3.22 -19.15 1.72
CA ASN A 505 2.53 -19.07 3.02
C ASN A 505 3.27 -19.83 4.13
N ILE A 506 4.08 -20.84 3.81
CA ILE A 506 4.93 -21.55 4.77
C ILE A 506 5.94 -20.63 5.47
N GLY A 507 6.36 -19.53 4.84
CA GLY A 507 7.19 -18.51 5.47
C GLY A 507 6.47 -17.73 6.57
N HIS A 508 5.16 -17.52 6.44
CA HIS A 508 4.34 -16.92 7.49
C HIS A 508 4.12 -17.88 8.68
N LEU A 509 4.12 -19.19 8.42
CA LEU A 509 4.11 -20.20 9.49
C LEU A 509 5.42 -20.16 10.31
N LEU A 510 6.57 -19.99 9.63
CA LEU A 510 7.84 -19.74 10.31
C LEU A 510 7.82 -18.41 11.06
N TRP A 511 7.23 -17.35 10.50
CA TRP A 511 7.14 -16.06 11.19
C TRP A 511 6.31 -16.13 12.47
N SER A 512 5.15 -16.78 12.43
CA SER A 512 4.29 -16.94 13.61
C SER A 512 4.86 -17.86 14.70
N GLY A 513 5.78 -18.77 14.35
CA GLY A 513 6.36 -19.74 15.29
C GLY A 513 5.50 -20.98 15.53
N ILE A 514 4.44 -21.19 14.74
CA ILE A 514 3.55 -22.35 14.87
C ILE A 514 4.21 -23.64 14.40
N VAL A 515 5.27 -23.58 13.58
CA VAL A 515 5.96 -24.76 13.03
C VAL A 515 6.76 -25.49 14.12
N ASP A 516 6.77 -26.82 14.07
CA ASP A 516 7.66 -27.63 14.92
C ASP A 516 9.11 -27.53 14.43
N ASP A 517 10.06 -27.41 15.37
CA ASP A 517 11.48 -27.15 15.08
C ASP A 517 12.09 -28.20 14.12
N GLU A 518 11.63 -29.46 14.21
CA GLU A 518 12.10 -30.56 13.36
C GLU A 518 11.72 -30.40 11.88
N ARG A 519 10.65 -29.67 11.57
CA ARG A 519 10.14 -29.46 10.20
C ARG A 519 10.62 -28.16 9.58
N ALA A 520 11.05 -27.20 10.39
CA ALA A 520 11.49 -25.89 9.92
C ALA A 520 12.63 -25.96 8.88
N PRO A 521 13.62 -26.86 8.96
CA PRO A 521 14.66 -27.00 7.93
C PRO A 521 14.10 -27.31 6.53
N MET A 522 13.05 -28.14 6.45
CA MET A 522 12.43 -28.49 5.17
C MET A 522 11.71 -27.29 4.54
N LEU A 523 11.05 -26.47 5.37
CA LEU A 523 10.42 -25.25 4.89
C LEU A 523 11.45 -24.23 4.40
N ALA A 524 12.57 -24.09 5.12
CA ALA A 524 13.67 -23.23 4.69
C ALA A 524 14.22 -23.67 3.33
N GLU A 525 14.46 -24.97 3.14
CA GLU A 525 14.90 -25.53 1.85
C GLU A 525 13.91 -25.25 0.72
N HIS A 526 12.60 -25.40 0.95
CA HIS A 526 11.59 -25.07 -0.05
C HIS A 526 11.58 -23.58 -0.42
N LEU A 527 11.64 -22.69 0.57
CA LEU A 527 11.54 -21.23 0.38
C LEU A 527 12.70 -20.67 -0.47
N VAL A 528 13.92 -21.16 -0.27
CA VAL A 528 15.09 -20.79 -1.10
C VAL A 528 15.40 -21.80 -2.21
N GLY A 529 14.54 -22.80 -2.38
CA GLY A 529 14.65 -23.85 -3.38
C GLY A 529 14.13 -23.42 -4.75
N PRO A 530 14.53 -24.09 -5.85
CA PRO A 530 14.31 -23.62 -7.21
C PRO A 530 12.83 -23.51 -7.63
N ARG A 531 11.92 -24.19 -6.91
CA ARG A 531 10.48 -24.13 -7.19
C ARG A 531 9.85 -22.83 -6.72
N LEU A 532 10.24 -22.29 -5.56
CA LEU A 532 9.70 -21.03 -5.04
C LEU A 532 10.65 -19.86 -5.30
N TRP A 533 11.95 -20.05 -5.18
CA TRP A 533 12.95 -19.01 -5.38
C TRP A 533 13.23 -18.77 -6.87
N SER A 534 13.01 -17.54 -7.32
CA SER A 534 13.27 -17.13 -8.71
C SER A 534 14.66 -16.53 -8.94
N GLY A 535 15.43 -16.29 -7.87
CA GLY A 535 16.61 -15.42 -7.90
C GLY A 535 16.30 -13.94 -7.64
N TRP A 536 15.05 -13.50 -7.79
CA TRP A 536 14.56 -12.18 -7.37
C TRP A 536 13.80 -12.21 -6.05
N GLY A 537 13.10 -13.31 -5.78
CA GLY A 537 12.25 -13.47 -4.60
C GLY A 537 11.57 -14.84 -4.59
N VAL A 538 10.93 -15.15 -3.47
CA VAL A 538 10.01 -16.27 -3.26
C VAL A 538 8.70 -15.94 -3.98
N ARG A 539 8.28 -16.83 -4.88
CA ARG A 539 7.01 -16.79 -5.61
C ARG A 539 5.85 -17.15 -4.69
N THR A 540 4.67 -16.59 -4.94
CA THR A 540 3.47 -16.95 -4.15
C THR A 540 3.04 -18.40 -4.31
N LEU A 541 3.30 -19.02 -5.47
CA LEU A 541 3.00 -20.41 -5.77
C LEU A 541 4.20 -21.05 -6.47
N ALA A 542 4.51 -22.29 -6.11
CA ALA A 542 5.68 -22.99 -6.62
C ALA A 542 5.58 -23.31 -8.12
N GLU A 543 6.70 -23.18 -8.82
CA GLU A 543 6.84 -23.68 -10.18
C GLU A 543 6.55 -25.19 -10.22
N GLY A 544 5.74 -25.59 -11.19
CA GLY A 544 5.25 -26.96 -11.36
C GLY A 544 3.87 -27.25 -10.75
N GLU A 545 3.34 -26.38 -9.90
CA GLU A 545 1.93 -26.46 -9.48
C GLU A 545 1.01 -26.15 -10.67
N VAL A 546 -0.15 -26.82 -10.77
CA VAL A 546 -1.03 -26.71 -11.96
C VAL A 546 -1.48 -25.27 -12.25
N ARG A 547 -1.71 -24.47 -11.20
CA ARG A 547 -2.13 -23.06 -11.33
C ARG A 547 -0.97 -22.07 -11.40
N TYR A 548 0.28 -22.54 -11.33
CA TYR A 548 1.41 -21.63 -11.36
C TYR A 548 1.44 -20.82 -12.66
N ASN A 549 1.45 -19.51 -12.49
CA ASN A 549 1.56 -18.51 -13.53
C ASN A 549 2.50 -17.40 -13.04
N PRO A 550 3.67 -17.17 -13.68
CA PRO A 550 4.62 -16.14 -13.25
C PRO A 550 4.04 -14.71 -13.34
N ILE A 551 2.89 -14.53 -14.00
CA ILE A 551 2.14 -13.27 -14.05
C ILE A 551 0.72 -13.43 -13.49
N GLY A 552 0.49 -14.44 -12.65
CA GLY A 552 -0.77 -14.62 -11.92
C GLY A 552 -0.72 -13.91 -10.57
N TYR A 553 -1.71 -13.06 -10.29
CA TYR A 553 -1.70 -12.12 -9.16
C TYR A 553 -1.28 -12.72 -7.81
N HIS A 554 -1.89 -13.84 -7.40
CA HIS A 554 -1.46 -14.62 -6.22
C HIS A 554 -0.96 -16.03 -6.58
N ASN A 555 -0.74 -16.32 -7.86
CA ASN A 555 -0.48 -17.65 -8.40
C ASN A 555 0.93 -17.81 -9.01
N GLY A 556 1.90 -16.98 -8.64
CA GLY A 556 3.30 -17.15 -9.08
C GLY A 556 4.11 -15.87 -9.24
N THR A 557 3.49 -14.70 -9.05
CA THR A 557 4.19 -13.41 -8.88
C THR A 557 5.02 -13.39 -7.60
N ILE A 558 5.84 -12.35 -7.45
CA ILE A 558 6.64 -12.09 -6.25
C ILE A 558 6.12 -10.82 -5.61
N TRP A 559 5.80 -10.92 -4.32
CA TRP A 559 5.31 -9.81 -3.51
C TRP A 559 6.40 -9.39 -2.52
N PRO A 560 6.88 -8.13 -2.55
CA PRO A 560 7.94 -7.67 -1.65
C PRO A 560 7.59 -7.83 -0.17
N PHE A 561 6.35 -7.55 0.21
CA PHE A 561 5.92 -7.68 1.60
C PHE A 561 5.98 -9.14 2.06
N ASP A 562 5.43 -10.08 1.28
CA ASP A 562 5.45 -11.51 1.56
C ASP A 562 6.89 -11.98 1.80
N ASN A 563 7.80 -11.59 0.91
CA ASN A 563 9.22 -11.92 1.03
C ASN A 563 9.89 -11.33 2.28
N SER A 564 9.47 -10.14 2.73
CA SER A 564 9.98 -9.56 3.97
C SER A 564 9.56 -10.35 5.22
N PHE A 565 8.33 -10.90 5.24
CA PHE A 565 7.84 -11.76 6.31
C PHE A 565 8.42 -13.18 6.23
N VAL A 566 8.62 -13.71 5.01
CA VAL A 566 9.38 -14.95 4.78
C VAL A 566 10.79 -14.84 5.37
N ALA A 567 11.52 -13.75 5.06
CA ALA A 567 12.86 -13.53 5.60
C ALA A 567 12.84 -13.40 7.14
N TRP A 568 11.85 -12.72 7.71
CA TRP A 568 11.69 -12.61 9.16
C TRP A 568 11.40 -13.96 9.82
N GLY A 569 10.56 -14.80 9.21
CA GLY A 569 10.27 -16.16 9.68
C GLY A 569 11.49 -17.08 9.61
N LEU A 570 12.24 -17.05 8.51
CA LEU A 570 13.52 -17.76 8.39
C LEU A 570 14.47 -17.35 9.52
N ARG A 571 14.57 -16.04 9.77
CA ARG A 571 15.43 -15.51 10.84
C ARG A 571 15.02 -16.00 12.23
N ARG A 572 13.71 -16.04 12.52
CA ARG A 572 13.17 -16.54 13.79
C ARG A 572 13.60 -17.98 14.10
N TYR A 573 13.69 -18.82 13.08
CA TYR A 573 14.13 -20.22 13.21
C TYR A 573 15.64 -20.44 13.03
N GLY A 574 16.44 -19.36 12.96
CA GLY A 574 17.90 -19.44 12.88
C GLY A 574 18.48 -19.61 11.47
N PHE A 575 17.65 -19.56 10.42
CA PHE A 575 18.04 -19.64 9.01
C PHE A 575 18.51 -18.28 8.47
N ALA A 576 19.57 -17.74 9.09
CA ALA A 576 20.02 -16.38 8.83
C ALA A 576 20.65 -16.20 7.43
N GLU A 577 21.21 -17.26 6.83
CA GLU A 577 21.76 -17.20 5.46
C GLU A 577 20.66 -17.19 4.40
N GLU A 578 19.62 -17.99 4.62
CA GLU A 578 18.42 -18.08 3.80
C GLU A 578 17.65 -16.76 3.87
N ALA A 579 17.47 -16.20 5.07
CA ALA A 579 16.88 -14.88 5.26
C ALA A 579 17.66 -13.77 4.53
N ALA A 580 18.99 -13.81 4.60
CA ALA A 580 19.84 -12.87 3.87
C ALA A 580 19.72 -13.05 2.34
N THR A 581 19.57 -14.29 1.86
CA THR A 581 19.35 -14.57 0.43
C THR A 581 18.06 -13.92 -0.07
N VAL A 582 16.96 -14.09 0.66
CA VAL A 582 15.67 -13.46 0.32
C VAL A 582 15.77 -11.93 0.37
N ALA A 583 16.41 -11.39 1.41
CA ALA A 583 16.63 -9.95 1.54
C ALA A 583 17.41 -9.37 0.36
N ASN A 584 18.49 -10.05 -0.06
CA ASN A 584 19.30 -9.61 -1.19
C ASN A 584 18.51 -9.60 -2.50
N GLY A 585 17.70 -10.63 -2.77
CA GLY A 585 16.93 -10.69 -4.01
C GLY A 585 15.96 -9.52 -4.16
N ILE A 586 15.22 -9.19 -3.08
CA ILE A 586 14.26 -8.08 -3.10
C ILE A 586 14.95 -6.71 -3.15
N LEU A 587 16.05 -6.53 -2.40
CA LEU A 587 16.81 -5.28 -2.46
C LEU A 587 17.51 -5.09 -3.81
N ASP A 588 17.96 -6.16 -4.46
CA ASP A 588 18.45 -6.14 -5.85
C ASP A 588 17.33 -5.77 -6.83
N ALA A 589 16.13 -6.36 -6.66
CA ALA A 589 14.97 -6.04 -7.50
C ALA A 589 14.58 -4.56 -7.38
N ALA A 590 14.62 -3.98 -6.17
CA ALA A 590 14.30 -2.57 -5.94
C ALA A 590 15.13 -1.61 -6.81
N THR A 591 16.32 -2.03 -7.22
CA THR A 591 17.22 -1.23 -8.06
C THR A 591 16.74 -1.03 -9.49
N TYR A 592 15.78 -1.85 -9.95
CA TYR A 592 15.13 -1.73 -11.24
C TYR A 592 13.84 -0.92 -11.19
N PHE A 593 13.41 -0.53 -9.98
CA PHE A 593 12.21 0.26 -9.72
C PHE A 593 12.53 1.59 -9.02
N ASP A 594 13.75 2.11 -9.21
CA ASP A 594 14.24 3.35 -8.57
C ASP A 594 14.04 3.38 -7.04
N GLY A 595 14.15 2.21 -6.40
CA GLY A 595 13.94 2.00 -4.98
C GLY A 595 12.47 1.88 -4.55
N ARG A 596 11.49 2.14 -5.43
CA ARG A 596 10.05 2.04 -5.16
C ARG A 596 9.53 0.69 -5.64
N LEU A 597 9.67 -0.33 -4.80
CA LEU A 597 9.14 -1.67 -5.11
C LEU A 597 7.62 -1.61 -5.36
N PRO A 598 7.12 -2.20 -6.46
CA PRO A 598 5.68 -2.28 -6.72
C PRO A 598 5.02 -3.30 -5.78
N GLU A 599 3.69 -3.26 -5.71
CA GLU A 599 2.86 -4.25 -5.00
C GLU A 599 3.28 -5.69 -5.28
N ALA A 600 3.47 -6.01 -6.57
CA ALA A 600 3.97 -7.28 -7.03
C ALA A 600 4.72 -7.10 -8.35
N PHE A 601 5.60 -8.06 -8.66
CA PHE A 601 6.25 -8.16 -9.97
C PHE A 601 6.25 -9.62 -10.46
N GLY A 602 6.48 -9.81 -11.75
CA GLY A 602 6.44 -11.10 -12.40
C GLY A 602 7.45 -12.08 -11.80
N GLY A 603 7.03 -13.31 -11.59
CA GLY A 603 7.83 -14.31 -10.91
C GLY A 603 9.05 -14.81 -11.69
N TYR A 604 9.15 -14.60 -13.01
CA TYR A 604 10.15 -15.23 -13.89
C TYR A 604 11.56 -15.42 -13.29
N GLN A 605 12.17 -16.56 -13.61
CA GLN A 605 13.54 -16.88 -13.20
C GLN A 605 14.52 -15.77 -13.61
N ARG A 606 15.40 -15.36 -12.70
CA ARG A 606 16.34 -14.25 -12.90
C ARG A 606 17.22 -14.41 -14.14
N ASP A 607 17.64 -15.64 -14.42
CA ASP A 607 18.49 -15.96 -15.57
C ASP A 607 17.78 -15.81 -16.92
N LEU A 608 16.44 -15.87 -16.93
CA LEU A 608 15.64 -15.70 -18.14
C LEU A 608 15.53 -14.22 -18.55
N THR A 609 15.27 -13.33 -17.59
CA THR A 609 14.90 -11.94 -17.89
C THR A 609 16.01 -10.94 -17.62
N LYS A 610 16.96 -11.22 -16.70
CA LYS A 610 18.02 -10.31 -16.23
C LYS A 610 17.54 -9.01 -15.55
N PHE A 611 16.23 -8.77 -15.50
CA PHE A 611 15.54 -7.72 -14.74
C PHE A 611 14.20 -8.27 -14.21
N PRO A 612 13.65 -7.75 -13.10
CA PRO A 612 12.31 -8.11 -12.64
C PRO A 612 11.27 -7.59 -13.62
N VAL A 613 10.36 -8.46 -14.08
CA VAL A 613 9.33 -8.09 -15.05
C VAL A 613 8.19 -7.39 -14.34
N GLU A 614 7.76 -6.22 -14.82
CA GLU A 614 6.67 -5.46 -14.20
C GLU A 614 5.33 -6.21 -14.27
N TYR A 615 4.54 -6.09 -13.20
CA TYR A 615 3.15 -6.56 -13.20
C TYR A 615 2.22 -5.39 -13.62
N PRO A 616 1.42 -5.51 -14.70
CA PRO A 616 0.76 -4.37 -15.33
C PRO A 616 -0.16 -3.52 -14.44
N THR A 617 -0.82 -4.13 -13.44
CA THR A 617 -1.81 -3.45 -12.60
C THR A 617 -1.36 -3.24 -11.16
N ALA A 618 -0.08 -3.49 -10.86
CA ALA A 618 0.45 -3.36 -9.51
C ALA A 618 0.36 -1.92 -9.00
N CYS A 619 -0.03 -1.76 -7.74
CA CYS A 619 0.05 -0.46 -7.08
C CYS A 619 1.52 -0.01 -6.91
N SER A 620 1.78 1.27 -7.14
CA SER A 620 3.09 1.88 -6.91
C SER A 620 2.93 3.39 -6.69
N PRO A 621 3.22 3.91 -5.48
CA PRO A 621 3.66 3.18 -4.29
C PRO A 621 2.53 2.35 -3.65
N GLN A 622 2.93 1.35 -2.87
CA GLN A 622 2.04 0.47 -2.09
C GLN A 622 2.67 0.27 -0.69
N ALA A 623 1.89 0.39 0.38
CA ALA A 623 2.40 0.54 1.74
C ALA A 623 3.21 -0.66 2.25
N TRP A 624 2.71 -1.89 2.15
CA TRP A 624 3.44 -3.06 2.65
C TRP A 624 4.68 -3.40 1.79
N SER A 625 4.72 -2.93 0.54
CA SER A 625 5.87 -3.07 -0.36
C SER A 625 6.91 -2.00 -0.08
N THR A 626 6.43 -0.81 0.29
CA THR A 626 7.26 0.30 0.76
C THR A 626 7.92 -0.02 2.10
N GLY A 627 7.21 -0.72 3.00
CA GLY A 627 7.74 -1.19 4.28
C GLY A 627 8.70 -2.38 4.15
N ALA A 628 8.61 -3.17 3.08
CA ALA A 628 9.42 -4.39 2.92
C ALA A 628 10.95 -4.15 3.04
N PRO A 629 11.58 -3.16 2.36
CA PRO A 629 13.01 -2.87 2.55
C PRO A 629 13.40 -2.57 4.00
N LEU A 630 12.54 -1.90 4.76
CA LEU A 630 12.79 -1.55 6.16
C LEU A 630 12.82 -2.81 7.03
N LEU A 631 11.85 -3.72 6.85
CA LEU A 631 11.86 -5.01 7.54
C LEU A 631 13.05 -5.87 7.12
N LEU A 632 13.45 -5.85 5.85
CA LEU A 632 14.64 -6.59 5.40
C LEU A 632 15.92 -6.06 6.05
N ILE A 633 16.06 -4.73 6.21
CA ILE A 633 17.17 -4.13 6.97
C ILE A 633 17.14 -4.59 8.43
N ARG A 634 15.96 -4.56 9.09
CA ARG A 634 15.76 -5.07 10.46
C ARG A 634 16.22 -6.54 10.57
N THR A 635 15.80 -7.38 9.63
CA THR A 635 16.09 -8.82 9.60
C THR A 635 17.57 -9.12 9.34
N MET A 636 18.20 -8.42 8.40
CA MET A 636 19.64 -8.57 8.12
C MET A 636 20.51 -8.13 9.29
N LEU A 637 20.09 -7.12 10.03
CA LEU A 637 20.80 -6.66 11.24
C LEU A 637 20.49 -7.50 12.48
N GLY A 638 19.47 -8.36 12.42
CA GLY A 638 19.01 -9.15 13.56
C GLY A 638 18.58 -8.26 14.72
N LEU A 639 17.81 -7.20 14.43
CA LEU A 639 17.34 -6.25 15.45
C LEU A 639 16.17 -6.86 16.25
N GLU A 640 16.43 -7.18 17.52
CA GLU A 640 15.44 -7.75 18.43
C GLU A 640 15.29 -6.91 19.71
N PRO A 641 14.08 -6.40 20.01
CA PRO A 641 13.84 -5.63 21.22
C PRO A 641 13.85 -6.54 22.47
N HIS A 642 14.59 -6.13 23.49
CA HIS A 642 14.56 -6.74 24.83
C HIS A 642 14.28 -5.69 25.90
N GLU A 643 14.07 -6.13 27.14
CA GLU A 643 13.88 -5.21 28.27
C GLU A 643 15.11 -4.28 28.40
N GLY A 644 14.89 -2.99 28.12
CA GLY A 644 15.86 -1.92 28.29
C GLY A 644 16.98 -1.85 27.24
N HIS A 645 17.05 -2.72 26.23
CA HIS A 645 18.08 -2.68 25.19
C HIS A 645 17.64 -3.32 23.87
N LEU A 646 18.38 -3.02 22.80
CA LEU A 646 18.20 -3.60 21.46
C LEU A 646 19.34 -4.59 21.18
N ALA A 647 19.01 -5.87 20.98
CA ALA A 647 19.99 -6.85 20.49
C ALA A 647 20.24 -6.65 18.99
N VAL A 648 21.50 -6.85 18.59
CA VAL A 648 21.95 -6.73 17.20
C VAL A 648 22.78 -7.97 16.89
N ASP A 649 22.28 -8.83 16.01
CA ASP A 649 22.95 -10.05 15.55
C ASP A 649 23.01 -10.08 14.00
N PRO A 650 23.97 -9.40 13.38
CA PRO A 650 23.90 -9.13 11.95
C PRO A 650 24.29 -10.33 11.10
N ARG A 651 23.49 -10.62 10.07
CA ARG A 651 23.83 -11.50 8.95
C ARG A 651 23.49 -10.83 7.62
N LEU A 652 24.53 -10.27 6.99
CA LEU A 652 24.41 -9.63 5.69
C LEU A 652 24.67 -10.63 4.55
N PRO A 653 24.05 -10.41 3.37
CA PRO A 653 24.40 -11.09 2.14
C PRO A 653 25.89 -10.93 1.81
N VAL A 654 26.46 -11.96 1.18
CA VAL A 654 27.84 -11.93 0.69
C VAL A 654 27.99 -10.80 -0.34
N GLY A 655 29.02 -9.98 -0.19
CA GLY A 655 29.28 -8.85 -1.10
C GLY A 655 28.51 -7.55 -0.81
N MET A 656 27.60 -7.52 0.17
CA MET A 656 26.87 -6.29 0.53
C MET A 656 27.74 -5.22 1.20
N GLY A 657 28.95 -5.58 1.66
CA GLY A 657 29.86 -4.65 2.33
C GLY A 657 29.37 -4.26 3.72
N ARG A 658 29.55 -3.00 4.10
CA ARG A 658 29.12 -2.46 5.40
C ARG A 658 27.75 -1.78 5.33
N ILE A 659 26.93 -1.99 6.35
CA ILE A 659 25.72 -1.20 6.63
C ILE A 659 25.75 -0.70 8.08
N GLU A 660 25.27 0.52 8.28
CA GLU A 660 25.08 1.15 9.58
C GLU A 660 23.68 1.75 9.63
N VAL A 661 23.01 1.57 10.76
CA VAL A 661 21.73 2.21 11.06
C VAL A 661 21.89 2.96 12.36
N LEU A 662 21.87 4.28 12.29
CA LEU A 662 22.11 5.18 13.43
C LEU A 662 20.79 5.70 13.99
N ASP A 663 20.80 6.07 15.27
CA ASP A 663 19.67 6.71 15.95
C ASP A 663 18.38 5.85 16.01
N ILE A 664 18.47 4.52 16.08
CA ILE A 664 17.30 3.62 16.15
C ILE A 664 16.50 3.89 17.43
N PRO A 665 15.27 4.43 17.33
CA PRO A 665 14.45 4.73 18.49
C PRO A 665 13.89 3.46 19.14
N GLY A 666 13.64 3.54 20.44
CA GLY A 666 12.87 2.54 21.17
C GLY A 666 12.81 2.86 22.65
N ARG A 667 12.33 1.91 23.45
CA ARG A 667 12.24 2.07 24.92
C ARG A 667 13.59 2.28 25.61
N TRP A 668 14.68 1.98 24.90
CA TRP A 668 16.07 2.23 25.27
C TRP A 668 16.58 3.65 24.90
N GLY A 669 15.73 4.52 24.34
CA GLY A 669 16.13 5.83 23.83
C GLY A 669 16.56 5.73 22.37
N ARG A 670 17.87 5.76 22.11
CA ARG A 670 18.45 5.60 20.77
C ARG A 670 19.69 4.70 20.82
N VAL A 671 19.79 3.79 19.85
CA VAL A 671 20.92 2.85 19.69
C VAL A 671 21.35 2.82 18.22
N ASP A 672 22.64 2.60 17.99
CA ASP A 672 23.20 2.39 16.66
C ASP A 672 23.44 0.90 16.41
N ALA A 673 23.19 0.44 15.19
CA ALA A 673 23.47 -0.92 14.74
C ALA A 673 24.46 -0.91 13.58
N PHE A 674 25.47 -1.79 13.65
CA PHE A 674 26.53 -1.88 12.66
C PHE A 674 26.69 -3.31 12.17
N ALA A 675 26.88 -3.50 10.87
CA ALA A 675 27.14 -4.79 10.29
C ALA A 675 28.16 -4.71 9.16
N ARG A 676 28.95 -5.77 9.02
CA ARG A 676 29.91 -5.93 7.92
C ARG A 676 29.75 -7.32 7.32
N GLY A 677 29.45 -7.34 6.03
CA GLY A 677 29.25 -8.55 5.25
C GLY A 677 30.57 -9.26 4.94
N ARG A 678 30.45 -10.53 4.55
CA ARG A 678 31.57 -11.31 4.04
C ARG A 678 31.95 -10.81 2.64
N LEU A 679 33.24 -10.78 2.35
CA LEU A 679 33.76 -10.45 1.01
C LEU A 679 33.49 -11.61 0.05
N ASP A 680 33.11 -11.28 -1.18
CA ASP A 680 33.09 -12.24 -2.28
C ASP A 680 34.52 -12.39 -2.83
N LEU A 681 35.18 -13.48 -2.46
CA LEU A 681 36.56 -13.76 -2.88
C LEU A 681 36.67 -14.12 -4.37
N HIS A 682 35.56 -14.44 -5.05
CA HIS A 682 35.56 -14.79 -6.47
C HIS A 682 35.54 -13.56 -7.38
N LYS A 683 35.02 -12.42 -6.90
CA LYS A 683 35.01 -11.14 -7.64
C LYS A 683 36.27 -10.29 -7.45
N LEU A 684 37.16 -10.64 -6.52
CA LEU A 684 38.41 -9.92 -6.25
C LEU A 684 39.57 -10.37 -7.15
N GLY A 685 39.35 -11.36 -8.02
CA GLY A 685 40.36 -11.94 -8.91
C GLY A 685 40.38 -11.41 -10.35
N ASP A 686 39.46 -10.51 -10.71
CA ASP A 686 39.36 -9.91 -12.05
C ASP A 686 39.84 -8.46 -12.10
#